data_AF-A0A5D0MHR6-F1
#
_entry.id   AF-A0A5D0MHR6-F1
#
_cell.length_a   1.000
_cell.length_b   1.000
_cell.length_c   1.000
_cell.angle_alpha   90.00
_cell.angle_beta   90.00
_cell.angle_gamma   90.00
#
_symmetry.space_group_name_H-M   'P 1'
#
loop_
_entity.id
_entity.type
_entity.pdbx_description
1 polymer ?
#
loop_
_entity_poly.entity_id
_entity_poly.type
_entity_poly.pdbx_seq_one_letter_code
_entity_poly.pdbx_strand_id
1 'polypeptide(L)'
;MLYGEKIRQLRNKNKMTQQELAHKIGVTRQTISAMENDDFNPSLKLCIKIAKAFDTSLDEVFWKGNVIDKLKNIKKLFITDIGSTTTKGLYLKNINGNLTFIGEANTPTTVELPDEDVKIGVINTAREIEKKSNEKLLTGKNKLKIPYITTSSAGGGLQIMVFGLTKTDTGKAVELTAYGAGGVLLGKFTISDDLSEIEKMKLIRDLHPDLILMAGGINGGNIAGVVRLAELLKLSEPTTKFKRNERPDLIFCGNEGARKYVKETLKDTFNLHMVENIRPEPEKMNFEPAKSKVHELFMENVMERAPGYSELKKWVKTNILPTPKGVENILNLYSYENNLNTILVDMGGATTDIFSNILGDYDRTVSANIGMSYSISEILHQTGIENIMSYFPDNTDENFIRNYISNKMLNPTYIPENNSEIEIENAVASEGINLAWKKHIDLNYDIHHIGFLEQKVKKINTSPFDTVLSRKEEDPKNKFFQQKDFDVIIGAGGVLAENKDKKDLIKILIEGFKPRGITKLAVDKTFKSPHMGILAELDPEKAVEIYKNQIIDELAYVVAPTGKFKDNNKLLTVINNDTEEKKDIIYGDILYYPEGANLTIIPEKNVFVSKNIKKEDLKTNLAVVIDGRGRGEYLKRKKLNLYENSHFQINNIEYKTNVYKSNPKIEEGEFIFERKLPYKGEIFVKKGEKVKPDTIIGENKFTPPRIFIIDLKRVVGYNNFDKLDSRDIRKGIMVNEGDNVKMHQKIFKADLGLFGSKVTYTSHVRGKVLQIEDNGLIVLREIQDYSKKPQKVEIAKRLRVKPSHIKGYLNVREGDFVYKGQGLATSPKKEVFIKSPSTGTIKEINTDEGYLIVHYDLEPNRLMAFTRGEIIEVKENISAKIKTRGITIRGRIGFGNENYGQVITVKDTENIEGRFKNKVLLSFKPINYEFLKKAEKIRAAGIIAPSINNKDWVDFYNEEIGVALTGEENIDFTLILTEGFGKLNMNDEYEKYLEEIDGKYVSLSGRTQIRAGVKRPMIVVS
;
A
#
# COMPACT_ATOMS: atom_id res chain seq x y z
N MET A 1 -17.86 -11.05 35.97
CA MET A 1 -17.48 -9.68 36.35
C MET A 1 -16.77 -9.02 35.21
N LEU A 2 -17.21 -7.79 34.91
CA LEU A 2 -16.44 -6.79 34.18
C LEU A 2 -15.35 -6.22 35.12
N TYR A 3 -14.29 -5.63 34.59
CA TYR A 3 -13.16 -5.18 35.41
C TYR A 3 -13.53 -3.98 36.29
N GLY A 4 -14.46 -3.11 35.86
CA GLY A 4 -14.94 -1.97 36.64
C GLY A 4 -15.56 -2.37 37.99
N GLU A 5 -16.40 -3.41 37.99
CA GLU A 5 -16.95 -3.98 39.23
C GLU A 5 -15.85 -4.54 40.15
N LYS A 6 -14.83 -5.17 39.57
CA LYS A 6 -13.71 -5.77 40.33
C LYS A 6 -12.84 -4.70 40.99
N ILE A 7 -12.58 -3.60 40.29
CA ILE A 7 -11.90 -2.42 40.85
C ILE A 7 -12.70 -1.84 42.01
N ARG A 8 -14.03 -1.68 41.86
CA ARG A 8 -14.90 -1.18 42.93
C ARG A 8 -14.87 -2.09 44.16
N GLN A 9 -14.88 -3.41 43.96
CA GLN A 9 -14.78 -4.39 45.05
C GLN A 9 -13.43 -4.33 45.78
N LEU A 10 -12.32 -4.32 45.04
CA LEU A 10 -10.98 -4.26 45.62
C LEU A 10 -10.74 -2.94 46.35
N ARG A 11 -11.26 -1.83 45.81
CA ARG A 11 -11.21 -0.53 46.47
C ARG A 11 -11.96 -0.54 47.79
N ASN A 12 -13.18 -1.09 47.81
CA ASN A 12 -13.98 -1.20 49.05
C ASN A 12 -13.34 -2.15 50.06
N LYS A 13 -12.77 -3.28 49.60
CA LYS A 13 -12.03 -4.24 50.45
C LYS A 13 -10.82 -3.59 51.13
N ASN A 14 -10.12 -2.71 50.41
CA ASN A 14 -8.99 -1.93 50.91
C ASN A 14 -9.39 -0.63 51.65
N LYS A 15 -10.70 -0.40 51.90
CA LYS A 15 -11.24 0.79 52.57
C LYS A 15 -10.80 2.12 51.95
N MET A 16 -10.63 2.17 50.62
CA MET A 16 -10.24 3.38 49.89
C MET A 16 -11.46 4.08 49.28
N THR A 17 -11.45 5.40 49.29
CA THR A 17 -12.36 6.23 48.47
C THR A 17 -11.85 6.31 47.03
N GLN A 18 -12.72 6.67 46.07
CA GLN A 18 -12.30 6.87 44.68
C GLN A 18 -11.21 7.94 44.55
N GLN A 19 -11.26 8.99 45.40
CA GLN A 19 -10.27 10.06 45.44
C GLN A 19 -8.89 9.55 45.92
N GLU A 20 -8.86 8.69 46.93
CA GLU A 20 -7.62 8.11 47.46
C GLU A 20 -6.97 7.15 46.48
N LEU A 21 -7.76 6.30 45.81
CA LEU A 21 -7.25 5.44 44.75
C LEU A 21 -6.70 6.28 43.59
N ALA A 22 -7.42 7.34 43.19
CA ALA A 22 -6.99 8.27 42.14
C ALA A 22 -5.63 8.91 42.47
N HIS A 23 -5.46 9.38 43.71
CA HIS A 23 -4.20 9.94 44.19
C HIS A 23 -3.06 8.89 44.20
N LYS A 24 -3.35 7.67 44.66
CA LYS A 24 -2.35 6.59 44.76
C LYS A 24 -1.82 6.12 43.40
N ILE A 25 -2.63 6.18 42.34
CA ILE A 25 -2.22 5.78 40.98
C ILE A 25 -1.91 6.98 40.06
N GLY A 26 -2.12 8.21 40.51
CA GLY A 26 -1.80 9.45 39.80
C GLY A 26 -2.77 9.76 38.66
N VAL A 27 -4.08 9.64 38.90
CA VAL A 27 -5.16 10.01 37.97
C VAL A 27 -6.22 10.88 38.67
N THR A 28 -7.22 11.36 37.92
CA THR A 28 -8.34 12.12 38.50
C THR A 28 -9.40 11.19 39.08
N ARG A 29 -10.23 11.68 40.01
CA ARG A 29 -11.36 10.92 40.56
C ARG A 29 -12.38 10.54 39.48
N GLN A 30 -12.58 11.40 38.49
CA GLN A 30 -13.46 11.16 37.34
C GLN A 30 -12.97 9.94 36.54
N THR A 31 -11.66 9.80 36.38
CA THR A 31 -11.04 8.64 35.71
C THR A 31 -11.33 7.33 36.46
N ILE A 32 -11.27 7.33 37.81
CA ILE A 32 -11.67 6.15 38.61
C ILE A 32 -13.17 5.87 38.47
N SER A 33 -14.01 6.90 38.49
CA SER A 33 -15.45 6.73 38.32
C SER A 33 -15.82 6.14 36.97
N ALA A 34 -15.17 6.59 35.89
CA ALA A 34 -15.38 6.07 34.54
C ALA A 34 -14.91 4.62 34.40
N MET A 35 -13.78 4.25 35.04
CA MET A 35 -13.33 2.85 35.09
C MET A 35 -14.30 1.95 35.85
N GLU A 36 -14.81 2.39 37.01
CA GLU A 36 -15.74 1.57 37.81
C GLU A 36 -17.10 1.37 37.12
N ASN A 37 -17.41 2.16 36.10
CA ASN A 37 -18.61 2.05 35.27
C ASN A 37 -18.32 1.43 33.89
N ASP A 38 -17.09 0.96 33.64
CA ASP A 38 -16.62 0.39 32.37
C ASP A 38 -16.66 1.36 31.16
N ASP A 39 -16.80 2.66 31.39
CA ASP A 39 -16.82 3.73 30.37
C ASP A 39 -15.41 4.18 29.92
N PHE A 40 -14.36 3.63 30.55
CA PHE A 40 -12.97 4.00 30.31
C PHE A 40 -12.05 2.79 30.34
N ASN A 41 -11.42 2.48 29.20
CA ASN A 41 -10.46 1.38 29.10
C ASN A 41 -9.06 1.82 29.59
N PRO A 42 -8.56 1.30 30.73
CA PRO A 42 -7.28 1.71 31.29
C PRO A 42 -6.09 1.21 30.44
N SER A 43 -5.08 2.07 30.24
CA SER A 43 -3.80 1.63 29.68
C SER A 43 -3.13 0.59 30.57
N LEU A 44 -2.31 -0.31 30.00
CA LEU A 44 -1.59 -1.34 30.77
C LEU A 44 -0.81 -0.77 31.97
N LYS A 45 -0.15 0.38 31.79
CA LYS A 45 0.55 1.09 32.88
C LYS A 45 -0.38 1.44 34.05
N LEU A 46 -1.61 1.84 33.74
CA LEU A 46 -2.62 2.18 34.72
C LEU A 46 -3.21 0.92 35.37
N CYS A 47 -3.43 -0.15 34.59
CA CYS A 47 -3.78 -1.47 35.12
C CYS A 47 -2.73 -1.95 36.14
N ILE A 48 -1.44 -1.83 35.81
CA ILE A 48 -0.33 -2.24 36.69
C ILE A 48 -0.34 -1.39 37.97
N LYS A 49 -0.53 -0.07 37.85
CA LYS A 49 -0.63 0.81 39.03
C LYS A 49 -1.83 0.47 39.91
N ILE A 50 -2.96 0.10 39.32
CA ILE A 50 -4.16 -0.34 40.06
C ILE A 50 -3.88 -1.65 40.79
N ALA A 51 -3.29 -2.64 40.10
CA ALA A 51 -2.87 -3.90 40.69
C ALA A 51 -1.89 -3.70 41.86
N LYS A 52 -0.87 -2.86 41.68
CA LYS A 52 0.07 -2.46 42.75
C LYS A 52 -0.61 -1.69 43.89
N ALA A 53 -1.60 -0.84 43.59
CA ALA A 53 -2.31 -0.06 44.61
C ALA A 53 -3.14 -0.94 45.54
N PHE A 54 -3.62 -2.09 45.05
CA PHE A 54 -4.41 -3.08 45.78
C PHE A 54 -3.60 -4.30 46.26
N ASP A 55 -2.29 -4.34 46.01
CA ASP A 55 -1.41 -5.46 46.32
C ASP A 55 -1.91 -6.81 45.75
N THR A 56 -2.23 -6.80 44.47
CA THR A 56 -2.84 -7.93 43.73
C THR A 56 -2.24 -8.03 42.34
N SER A 57 -2.52 -9.12 41.62
CA SER A 57 -2.06 -9.31 40.24
C SER A 57 -2.99 -8.62 39.23
N LEU A 58 -2.45 -8.29 38.06
CA LEU A 58 -3.24 -7.82 36.92
C LEU A 58 -4.39 -8.79 36.60
N ASP A 59 -4.08 -10.09 36.63
CA ASP A 59 -5.05 -11.15 36.34
C ASP A 59 -6.24 -11.11 37.29
N GLU A 60 -5.99 -10.91 38.59
CA GLU A 60 -7.03 -10.87 39.60
C GLU A 60 -7.96 -9.65 39.45
N VAL A 61 -7.46 -8.54 38.90
CA VAL A 61 -8.24 -7.30 38.69
C VAL A 61 -8.97 -7.30 37.34
N PHE A 62 -8.29 -7.71 36.26
CA PHE A 62 -8.74 -7.43 34.89
C PHE A 62 -9.06 -8.67 34.05
N TRP A 63 -8.60 -9.87 34.42
CA TRP A 63 -8.84 -11.09 33.65
C TRP A 63 -9.76 -12.07 34.39
N LYS A 64 -10.76 -12.63 33.68
CA LYS A 64 -11.52 -13.77 34.20
C LYS A 64 -10.59 -14.99 34.20
N GLY A 65 -10.14 -15.40 35.39
CA GLY A 65 -9.38 -16.64 35.59
C GLY A 65 -10.07 -17.82 34.90
N ASN A 66 -9.48 -18.28 33.80
CA ASN A 66 -9.80 -19.58 33.17
C ASN A 66 -8.81 -20.02 32.08
N VAL A 67 -7.94 -19.14 31.56
CA VAL A 67 -6.86 -19.51 30.61
C VAL A 67 -5.48 -19.42 31.26
N ILE A 68 -5.19 -18.34 31.99
CA ILE A 68 -3.87 -18.08 32.60
C ILE A 68 -3.54 -19.12 33.69
N ASP A 69 -4.49 -19.47 34.57
CA ASP A 69 -4.28 -20.50 35.60
C ASP A 69 -4.18 -21.93 35.04
N LYS A 70 -4.71 -22.20 33.83
CA LYS A 70 -4.57 -23.51 33.18
C LYS A 70 -3.19 -23.72 32.54
N LEU A 71 -2.41 -22.66 32.37
CA LEU A 71 -1.19 -22.65 31.57
C LEU A 71 0.10 -22.52 32.42
N LYS A 72 0.01 -22.06 33.68
CA LYS A 72 1.12 -22.05 34.66
C LYS A 72 1.74 -23.42 34.96
N ASN A 73 1.05 -24.53 34.64
CA ASN A 73 1.52 -25.90 34.82
C ASN A 73 1.88 -26.63 33.51
N ILE A 74 2.10 -25.91 32.41
CA ILE A 74 2.44 -26.54 31.13
C ILE A 74 3.81 -27.21 31.21
N LYS A 75 3.83 -28.55 31.08
CA LYS A 75 5.06 -29.34 30.93
C LYS A 75 5.67 -29.25 29.52
N LYS A 76 4.85 -29.04 28.49
CA LYS A 76 5.20 -29.09 27.06
C LYS A 76 4.33 -28.12 26.28
N LEU A 77 4.93 -27.27 25.44
CA LEU A 77 4.22 -26.28 24.64
C LEU A 77 4.72 -26.29 23.19
N PHE A 78 3.79 -26.31 22.24
CA PHE A 78 4.09 -26.06 20.84
C PHE A 78 3.61 -24.66 20.47
N ILE A 79 4.50 -23.86 19.90
CA ILE A 79 4.19 -22.52 19.43
C ILE A 79 4.47 -22.47 17.94
N THR A 80 3.56 -21.92 17.15
CA THR A 80 3.87 -21.61 15.74
C THR A 80 3.62 -20.15 15.39
N ASP A 81 4.29 -19.70 14.35
CA ASP A 81 3.90 -18.53 13.56
C ASP A 81 3.62 -19.04 12.15
N ILE A 82 2.37 -18.87 11.70
CA ILE A 82 1.95 -19.28 10.37
C ILE A 82 2.08 -18.06 9.45
N GLY A 83 3.26 -17.88 8.87
CA GLY A 83 3.59 -16.80 7.93
C GLY A 83 2.96 -17.01 6.54
N SER A 84 3.07 -16.02 5.65
CA SER A 84 2.58 -16.12 4.27
C SER A 84 3.32 -17.17 3.43
N THR A 85 4.63 -17.30 3.62
CA THR A 85 5.48 -18.24 2.87
C THR A 85 5.89 -19.45 3.71
N THR A 86 6.16 -19.25 5.00
CA THR A 86 6.68 -20.31 5.89
C THR A 86 5.92 -20.37 7.20
N THR A 87 5.69 -21.60 7.67
CA THR A 87 5.17 -21.90 9.00
C THR A 87 6.33 -22.31 9.90
N LYS A 88 6.64 -21.46 10.89
CA LYS A 88 7.75 -21.65 11.83
C LYS A 88 7.23 -22.19 13.15
N GLY A 89 7.82 -23.24 13.69
CA GLY A 89 7.37 -23.86 14.94
C GLY A 89 8.49 -24.03 15.94
N LEU A 90 8.15 -23.80 17.21
CA LEU A 90 9.02 -23.93 18.37
C LEU A 90 8.38 -24.91 19.37
N TYR A 91 9.17 -25.84 19.87
CA TYR A 91 8.78 -26.75 20.94
C TYR A 91 9.54 -26.41 22.21
N LEU A 92 8.79 -26.07 23.26
CA LEU A 92 9.29 -25.74 24.59
C LEU A 92 8.88 -26.82 25.59
N LYS A 93 9.75 -27.11 26.55
CA LYS A 93 9.49 -28.05 27.65
C LYS A 93 9.85 -27.40 28.97
N ASN A 94 8.99 -27.54 29.97
CA ASN A 94 9.30 -27.08 31.31
C ASN A 94 10.23 -28.10 31.98
N ILE A 95 11.45 -27.67 32.29
CA ILE A 95 12.47 -28.42 33.02
C ILE A 95 12.76 -27.64 34.30
N ASN A 96 12.46 -28.23 35.47
CA ASN A 96 12.67 -27.63 36.78
C ASN A 96 12.04 -26.22 36.97
N GLY A 97 10.86 -25.99 36.41
CA GLY A 97 10.17 -24.70 36.48
C GLY A 97 10.51 -23.74 35.33
N ASN A 98 11.52 -24.07 34.51
CA ASN A 98 11.96 -23.23 33.40
C ASN A 98 11.49 -23.79 32.05
N LEU A 99 10.80 -22.99 31.24
CA LEU A 99 10.54 -23.32 29.84
C LEU A 99 11.85 -23.27 29.04
N THR A 100 12.32 -24.43 28.60
CA THR A 100 13.53 -24.61 27.80
C THR A 100 13.18 -24.94 26.35
N PHE A 101 13.92 -24.36 25.42
CA PHE A 101 13.82 -24.63 24.00
C PHE A 101 14.36 -26.02 23.64
N ILE A 102 13.49 -26.87 23.09
CA ILE A 102 13.82 -28.26 22.74
C ILE A 102 14.06 -28.44 21.24
N GLY A 103 13.31 -27.73 20.40
CA GLY A 103 13.49 -27.85 18.95
C GLY A 103 12.64 -26.90 18.13
N GLU A 104 13.08 -26.70 16.89
CA GLU A 104 12.39 -25.90 15.88
C GLU A 104 12.39 -26.57 14.51
N ALA A 105 11.41 -26.17 13.72
CA ALA A 105 11.37 -26.42 12.30
C ALA A 105 10.63 -25.31 11.57
N ASN A 106 10.98 -25.14 10.30
CA ASN A 106 10.31 -24.25 9.37
C ASN A 106 9.84 -25.11 8.19
N THR A 107 8.59 -24.98 7.78
CA THR A 107 8.04 -25.65 6.60
C THR A 107 7.30 -24.65 5.71
N PRO A 108 7.07 -24.93 4.42
CA PRO A 108 6.22 -24.09 3.59
C PRO A 108 4.82 -23.94 4.20
N THR A 109 4.27 -22.72 4.14
CA THR A 109 2.86 -22.47 4.48
C THR A 109 1.97 -23.05 3.38
N THR A 110 0.86 -23.67 3.78
CA THR A 110 -0.05 -24.45 2.93
C THR A 110 -1.40 -23.77 2.74
N VAL A 111 -1.38 -22.44 2.59
CA VAL A 111 -2.59 -21.59 2.43
C VAL A 111 -3.05 -21.48 0.96
N GLU A 112 -2.20 -21.90 0.02
CA GLU A 112 -2.47 -21.90 -1.43
C GLU A 112 -2.63 -23.33 -1.95
N LEU A 113 -3.08 -23.47 -3.21
CA LEU A 113 -3.11 -24.75 -3.91
C LEU A 113 -1.70 -25.37 -4.00
N PRO A 114 -1.58 -26.71 -3.90
CA PRO A 114 -2.68 -27.70 -3.94
C PRO A 114 -3.34 -28.00 -2.59
N ASP A 115 -2.78 -27.52 -1.48
CA ASP A 115 -3.20 -27.93 -0.14
C ASP A 115 -4.42 -27.18 0.37
N GLU A 116 -4.44 -25.84 0.25
CA GLU A 116 -5.50 -24.96 0.78
C GLU A 116 -5.93 -25.31 2.23
N ASP A 117 -4.99 -25.63 3.11
CA ASP A 117 -5.24 -25.88 4.54
C ASP A 117 -3.97 -25.63 5.39
N VAL A 118 -3.96 -24.51 6.12
CA VAL A 118 -2.83 -24.13 6.99
C VAL A 118 -2.47 -25.15 8.08
N LYS A 119 -3.39 -26.06 8.47
CA LYS A 119 -3.06 -27.11 9.45
C LYS A 119 -2.01 -28.06 8.89
N ILE A 120 -1.93 -28.26 7.57
CA ILE A 120 -0.93 -29.16 6.96
C ILE A 120 0.48 -28.63 7.25
N GLY A 121 0.69 -27.32 7.14
CA GLY A 121 1.95 -26.66 7.48
C GLY A 121 2.30 -26.87 8.96
N VAL A 122 1.32 -26.66 9.86
CA VAL A 122 1.50 -26.88 11.31
C VAL A 122 1.87 -28.34 11.62
N ILE A 123 1.21 -29.30 10.99
CA ILE A 123 1.50 -30.74 11.14
C ILE A 123 2.90 -31.06 10.61
N ASN A 124 3.26 -30.56 9.43
CA ASN A 124 4.57 -30.80 8.83
C ASN A 124 5.69 -30.25 9.72
N THR A 125 5.52 -29.03 10.24
CA THR A 125 6.45 -28.45 11.20
C THR A 125 6.57 -29.29 12.47
N ALA A 126 5.45 -29.77 13.03
CA ALA A 126 5.50 -30.67 14.18
C ALA A 126 6.25 -31.97 13.86
N ARG A 127 6.02 -32.59 12.70
CA ARG A 127 6.74 -33.81 12.26
C ARG A 127 8.23 -33.59 12.13
N GLU A 128 8.66 -32.47 11.56
CA GLU A 128 10.08 -32.13 11.45
C GLU A 128 10.72 -31.97 12.83
N ILE A 129 10.01 -31.42 13.81
CA ILE A 129 10.49 -31.37 15.19
C ILE A 129 10.51 -32.75 15.83
N GLU A 130 9.51 -33.62 15.61
CA GLU A 130 9.51 -35.00 16.13
C GLU A 130 10.74 -35.79 15.66
N LYS A 131 11.11 -35.64 14.37
CA LYS A 131 12.31 -36.28 13.77
C LYS A 131 13.60 -35.85 14.47
N LYS A 132 13.68 -34.59 14.90
CA LYS A 132 14.88 -34.00 15.52
C LYS A 132 14.94 -34.17 17.05
N SER A 133 13.80 -34.18 17.73
CA SER A 133 13.71 -34.12 19.20
C SER A 133 13.43 -35.46 19.89
N ASN A 134 13.21 -36.54 19.14
CA ASN A 134 12.80 -37.86 19.62
C ASN A 134 11.54 -37.84 20.53
N GLU A 135 10.74 -36.78 20.45
CA GLU A 135 9.53 -36.53 21.23
C GLU A 135 8.31 -36.55 20.30
N LYS A 136 7.18 -37.09 20.78
CA LYS A 136 5.93 -37.16 20.01
C LYS A 136 5.02 -35.97 20.31
N LEU A 137 4.85 -35.11 19.31
CA LEU A 137 3.99 -33.92 19.28
C LEU A 137 2.61 -34.22 18.69
N LEU A 138 2.51 -35.23 17.83
CA LEU A 138 1.31 -35.63 17.11
C LEU A 138 0.76 -36.97 17.60
N THR A 139 -0.53 -37.16 17.42
CA THR A 139 -1.23 -38.45 17.55
C THR A 139 -1.15 -39.23 16.23
N GLY A 140 -1.46 -40.53 16.25
CA GLY A 140 -1.50 -41.38 15.04
C GLY A 140 -2.51 -40.93 13.96
N LYS A 141 -3.38 -39.95 14.25
CA LYS A 141 -4.32 -39.32 13.30
C LYS A 141 -3.91 -37.88 12.91
N ASN A 142 -2.63 -37.51 13.06
CA ASN A 142 -2.09 -36.17 12.74
C ASN A 142 -2.75 -35.01 13.51
N LYS A 143 -3.26 -35.25 14.73
CA LYS A 143 -3.70 -34.18 15.65
C LYS A 143 -2.63 -33.87 16.67
N LEU A 144 -2.48 -32.61 17.07
CA LEU A 144 -1.57 -32.18 18.13
C LEU A 144 -1.95 -32.83 19.48
N LYS A 145 -0.96 -33.40 20.16
CA LYS A 145 -1.10 -34.07 21.47
C LYS A 145 -0.79 -33.14 22.64
N ILE A 146 -0.06 -32.06 22.39
CA ILE A 146 0.39 -31.12 23.42
C ILE A 146 -0.33 -29.76 23.27
N PRO A 147 -0.39 -28.94 24.34
CA PRO A 147 -0.86 -27.56 24.27
C PRO A 147 -0.22 -26.80 23.10
N TYR A 148 -1.06 -26.08 22.37
CA TYR A 148 -0.70 -25.39 21.15
C TYR A 148 -1.22 -23.95 21.20
N ILE A 149 -0.34 -23.00 20.89
CA ILE A 149 -0.66 -21.59 20.69
C ILE A 149 -0.01 -21.13 19.39
N THR A 150 -0.56 -20.09 18.75
CA THR A 150 -0.03 -19.65 17.46
C THR A 150 -0.30 -18.20 17.19
N THR A 151 0.64 -17.58 16.48
CA THR A 151 0.41 -16.39 15.67
C THR A 151 0.14 -16.78 14.22
N SER A 152 -0.49 -15.88 13.46
CA SER A 152 -0.69 -16.11 12.02
C SER A 152 -0.78 -14.83 11.22
N SER A 153 -0.23 -14.88 10.00
CA SER A 153 -0.43 -13.93 8.90
C SER A 153 -0.82 -14.65 7.59
N ALA A 154 -0.96 -15.99 7.62
CA ALA A 154 -1.49 -16.80 6.53
C ALA A 154 -2.97 -16.47 6.30
N GLY A 155 -3.24 -15.80 5.18
CA GLY A 155 -4.46 -15.03 4.89
C GLY A 155 -4.11 -13.76 4.09
N GLY A 156 -2.87 -13.30 4.22
CA GLY A 156 -2.33 -12.13 3.53
C GLY A 156 -2.55 -10.85 4.32
N GLY A 157 -1.69 -9.85 4.11
CA GLY A 157 -1.91 -8.51 4.65
C GLY A 157 -3.17 -7.90 4.04
N LEU A 158 -3.95 -7.17 4.85
CA LEU A 158 -5.20 -6.53 4.46
C LEU A 158 -5.02 -5.65 3.22
N GLN A 159 -5.53 -6.08 2.07
CA GLN A 159 -5.37 -5.33 0.82
C GLN A 159 -6.50 -4.30 0.67
N ILE A 160 -6.15 -3.02 0.82
CA ILE A 160 -7.10 -1.90 0.83
C ILE A 160 -7.03 -1.12 -0.47
N MET A 161 -8.19 -0.83 -1.04
CA MET A 161 -8.35 0.18 -2.09
C MET A 161 -8.91 1.45 -1.49
N VAL A 162 -8.31 2.62 -1.79
CA VAL A 162 -8.74 3.88 -1.19
C VAL A 162 -9.32 4.86 -2.20
N PHE A 163 -10.37 5.57 -1.78
CA PHE A 163 -11.09 6.55 -2.59
C PHE A 163 -11.15 7.91 -1.88
N GLY A 164 -10.87 8.99 -2.62
CA GLY A 164 -10.92 10.37 -2.12
C GLY A 164 -11.41 11.37 -3.17
N LEU A 165 -11.88 12.56 -2.76
CA LEU A 165 -12.28 13.61 -3.71
C LEU A 165 -11.08 14.19 -4.48
N THR A 166 -10.05 14.62 -3.75
CA THR A 166 -8.81 15.20 -4.29
C THR A 166 -7.60 14.38 -3.91
N LYS A 167 -6.55 14.41 -4.73
CA LYS A 167 -5.29 13.67 -4.51
C LYS A 167 -4.54 14.11 -3.24
N THR A 168 -4.54 15.40 -2.94
CA THR A 168 -3.76 16.02 -1.85
C THR A 168 -4.50 16.08 -0.52
N ASP A 169 -5.83 16.18 -0.50
CA ASP A 169 -6.59 16.35 0.74
C ASP A 169 -7.14 15.03 1.25
N THR A 170 -8.37 14.70 0.86
CA THR A 170 -9.06 13.49 1.35
C THR A 170 -8.40 12.22 0.82
N GLY A 171 -7.83 12.25 -0.39
CA GLY A 171 -7.08 11.14 -0.96
C GLY A 171 -5.83 10.81 -0.16
N LYS A 172 -5.14 11.84 0.36
CA LYS A 172 -4.00 11.63 1.28
C LYS A 172 -4.49 11.17 2.65
N ALA A 173 -5.53 11.79 3.22
CA ALA A 173 -6.06 11.40 4.53
C ALA A 173 -6.51 9.93 4.58
N VAL A 174 -7.22 9.45 3.56
CA VAL A 174 -7.69 8.06 3.49
C VAL A 174 -6.53 7.08 3.30
N GLU A 175 -5.51 7.46 2.54
CA GLU A 175 -4.27 6.70 2.36
C GLU A 175 -3.50 6.56 3.69
N LEU A 176 -3.35 7.67 4.43
CA LEU A 176 -2.73 7.67 5.77
C LEU A 176 -3.51 6.79 6.75
N THR A 177 -4.85 6.82 6.68
CA THR A 177 -5.73 5.97 7.51
C THR A 177 -5.51 4.49 7.20
N ALA A 178 -5.48 4.11 5.93
CA ALA A 178 -5.22 2.73 5.49
C ALA A 178 -3.85 2.23 5.97
N TYR A 179 -2.79 3.04 5.85
CA TYR A 179 -1.46 2.68 6.36
C TYR A 179 -1.42 2.57 7.89
N GLY A 180 -2.04 3.52 8.60
CA GLY A 180 -2.09 3.49 10.06
C GLY A 180 -2.90 2.31 10.62
N ALA A 181 -3.84 1.77 9.85
CA ALA A 181 -4.54 0.52 10.18
C ALA A 181 -3.72 -0.75 9.81
N GLY A 182 -2.54 -0.59 9.22
CA GLY A 182 -1.66 -1.68 8.81
C GLY A 182 -2.07 -2.35 7.50
N GLY A 183 -2.85 -1.68 6.65
CA GLY A 183 -3.27 -2.18 5.34
C GLY A 183 -2.23 -1.98 4.23
N VAL A 184 -2.25 -2.88 3.25
CA VAL A 184 -1.49 -2.81 2.00
C VAL A 184 -2.32 -2.10 0.95
N LEU A 185 -1.85 -0.96 0.44
CA LEU A 185 -2.59 -0.20 -0.57
C LEU A 185 -2.49 -0.87 -1.95
N LEU A 186 -3.63 -1.24 -2.54
CA LEU A 186 -3.73 -1.74 -3.92
C LEU A 186 -3.79 -0.61 -4.95
N GLY A 187 -4.43 0.50 -4.58
CA GLY A 187 -4.63 1.64 -5.46
C GLY A 187 -5.31 2.78 -4.73
N LYS A 188 -5.05 4.00 -5.21
CA LYS A 188 -5.71 5.23 -4.78
C LYS A 188 -6.44 5.83 -5.97
N PHE A 189 -7.73 6.06 -5.81
CA PHE A 189 -8.60 6.60 -6.84
C PHE A 189 -9.25 7.90 -6.38
N THR A 190 -9.08 8.97 -7.16
CA THR A 190 -9.71 10.25 -6.91
C THR A 190 -10.50 10.77 -8.11
N ILE A 191 -11.41 11.71 -7.87
CA ILE A 191 -12.14 12.36 -8.97
C ILE A 191 -11.17 13.18 -9.83
N SER A 192 -10.19 13.83 -9.19
CA SER A 192 -9.23 14.72 -9.83
C SER A 192 -8.04 14.04 -10.53
N ASP A 193 -7.96 12.70 -10.54
CA ASP A 193 -6.83 12.05 -11.21
C ASP A 193 -6.94 12.14 -12.74
N ASP A 194 -5.78 12.16 -13.40
CA ASP A 194 -5.62 12.27 -14.86
C ASP A 194 -6.17 11.06 -15.65
N LEU A 195 -6.41 9.94 -14.96
CA LEU A 195 -7.01 8.74 -15.56
C LEU A 195 -8.47 8.99 -15.94
N SER A 196 -8.87 8.50 -17.12
CA SER A 196 -10.27 8.48 -17.54
C SER A 196 -11.10 7.61 -16.60
N GLU A 197 -12.41 7.88 -16.51
CA GLU A 197 -13.31 7.08 -15.67
C GLU A 197 -13.33 5.61 -16.10
N ILE A 198 -13.13 5.33 -17.39
CA ILE A 198 -13.09 3.96 -17.93
C ILE A 198 -11.84 3.21 -17.46
N GLU A 199 -10.67 3.85 -17.50
CA GLU A 199 -9.42 3.27 -17.01
C GLU A 199 -9.50 3.00 -15.51
N LYS A 200 -10.02 3.96 -14.73
CA LYS A 200 -10.26 3.78 -13.29
C LYS A 200 -11.13 2.55 -13.04
N MET A 201 -12.23 2.39 -13.78
CA MET A 201 -13.12 1.24 -13.61
C MET A 201 -12.47 -0.09 -13.93
N LYS A 202 -11.65 -0.15 -14.99
CA LYS A 202 -10.87 -1.36 -15.33
C LYS A 202 -9.91 -1.72 -14.20
N LEU A 203 -9.11 -0.76 -13.73
CA LEU A 203 -8.18 -0.95 -12.63
C LEU A 203 -8.88 -1.42 -11.35
N ILE A 204 -9.97 -0.77 -10.95
CA ILE A 204 -10.75 -1.13 -9.75
C ILE A 204 -11.25 -2.59 -9.83
N ARG A 205 -11.69 -3.03 -11.02
CA ARG A 205 -12.20 -4.38 -11.24
C ARG A 205 -11.11 -5.45 -11.13
N ASP A 206 -9.89 -5.13 -11.55
CA ASP A 206 -8.78 -6.08 -11.64
C ASP A 206 -7.94 -6.20 -10.37
N LEU A 207 -7.99 -5.21 -9.48
CA LEU A 207 -7.15 -5.17 -8.27
C LEU A 207 -7.65 -6.08 -7.13
N HIS A 208 -8.89 -6.57 -7.19
CA HIS A 208 -9.49 -7.52 -6.23
C HIS A 208 -9.25 -7.21 -4.73
N PRO A 209 -9.76 -6.08 -4.19
CA PRO A 209 -9.49 -5.68 -2.81
C PRO A 209 -10.18 -6.56 -1.76
N ASP A 210 -9.55 -6.68 -0.58
CA ASP A 210 -10.18 -7.26 0.62
C ASP A 210 -11.13 -6.23 1.26
N LEU A 211 -10.74 -4.96 1.24
CA LEU A 211 -11.47 -3.85 1.85
C LEU A 211 -11.39 -2.60 0.99
N ILE A 212 -12.47 -1.82 0.96
CA ILE A 212 -12.51 -0.52 0.32
C ILE A 212 -12.69 0.56 1.38
N LEU A 213 -11.82 1.57 1.39
CA LEU A 213 -11.91 2.71 2.28
C LEU A 213 -12.20 3.97 1.46
N MET A 214 -13.37 4.57 1.67
CA MET A 214 -13.84 5.71 0.89
C MET A 214 -14.10 6.91 1.78
N ALA A 215 -13.39 8.01 1.50
CA ALA A 215 -13.55 9.28 2.20
C ALA A 215 -13.88 10.41 1.21
N GLY A 216 -14.40 11.53 1.73
CA GLY A 216 -14.61 12.71 0.88
C GLY A 216 -15.22 13.91 1.58
N GLY A 217 -14.59 15.06 1.36
CA GLY A 217 -14.99 16.38 1.85
C GLY A 217 -14.90 16.55 3.37
N ILE A 218 -15.03 17.80 3.80
CA ILE A 218 -15.29 18.16 5.20
C ILE A 218 -16.78 18.02 5.53
N ASN A 219 -17.15 18.05 6.80
CA ASN A 219 -18.56 18.08 7.20
C ASN A 219 -19.25 19.33 6.64
N GLY A 220 -20.42 19.14 6.00
CA GLY A 220 -21.10 20.21 5.24
C GLY A 220 -20.49 20.52 3.85
N GLY A 221 -19.49 19.74 3.41
CA GLY A 221 -18.78 19.93 2.14
C GLY A 221 -19.50 19.37 0.90
N ASN A 222 -18.72 19.03 -0.13
CA ASN A 222 -19.22 18.60 -1.43
C ASN A 222 -19.85 17.19 -1.38
N ILE A 223 -21.19 17.11 -1.48
CA ILE A 223 -21.94 15.85 -1.55
C ILE A 223 -21.87 15.22 -2.94
N ALA A 224 -22.06 16.00 -4.00
CA ALA A 224 -22.18 15.50 -5.37
C ALA A 224 -20.91 14.74 -5.83
N GLY A 225 -19.73 15.26 -5.50
CA GLY A 225 -18.47 14.57 -5.77
C GLY A 225 -18.38 13.22 -5.06
N VAL A 226 -18.80 13.15 -3.80
CA VAL A 226 -18.75 11.89 -3.03
C VAL A 226 -19.69 10.85 -3.61
N VAL A 227 -20.90 11.25 -4.01
CA VAL A 227 -21.82 10.31 -4.66
C VAL A 227 -21.31 9.87 -6.03
N ARG A 228 -20.63 10.75 -6.78
CA ARG A 228 -19.96 10.37 -8.02
C ARG A 228 -18.90 9.27 -7.81
N LEU A 229 -18.10 9.36 -6.75
CA LEU A 229 -17.16 8.30 -6.40
C LEU A 229 -17.87 6.97 -6.08
N ALA A 230 -18.97 7.03 -5.34
CA ALA A 230 -19.78 5.85 -5.03
C ALA A 230 -20.34 5.20 -6.31
N GLU A 231 -20.81 5.99 -7.28
CA GLU A 231 -21.28 5.47 -8.56
C GLU A 231 -20.18 4.82 -9.38
N LEU A 232 -19.03 5.49 -9.49
CA LEU A 232 -17.88 4.93 -10.20
C LEU A 232 -17.56 3.55 -9.63
N LEU A 233 -17.51 3.45 -8.30
CA LEU A 233 -17.23 2.21 -7.60
C LEU A 233 -18.31 1.14 -7.82
N LYS A 234 -19.59 1.52 -7.80
CA LYS A 234 -20.72 0.62 -8.11
C LYS A 234 -20.61 0.05 -9.53
N LEU A 235 -20.27 0.89 -10.51
CA LEU A 235 -20.15 0.50 -11.91
C LEU A 235 -18.91 -0.37 -12.17
N SER A 236 -17.85 -0.19 -11.39
CA SER A 236 -16.64 -0.99 -11.51
C SER A 236 -16.87 -2.47 -11.19
N GLU A 237 -17.83 -2.79 -10.32
CA GLU A 237 -18.12 -4.15 -9.84
C GLU A 237 -16.85 -4.90 -9.35
N PRO A 238 -16.10 -4.37 -8.36
CA PRO A 238 -14.94 -5.06 -7.81
C PRO A 238 -15.34 -6.37 -7.12
N THR A 239 -14.46 -7.36 -7.14
CA THR A 239 -14.66 -8.66 -6.47
C THR A 239 -13.56 -8.94 -5.45
N THR A 240 -13.85 -9.75 -4.43
CA THR A 240 -12.87 -10.07 -3.37
C THR A 240 -11.85 -11.11 -3.82
N LYS A 241 -10.68 -11.13 -3.17
CA LYS A 241 -9.53 -12.00 -3.47
C LYS A 241 -9.83 -13.50 -3.41
N PHE A 242 -10.54 -13.95 -2.36
CA PHE A 242 -10.73 -15.39 -2.09
C PHE A 242 -12.06 -15.94 -2.61
N LYS A 243 -13.11 -15.11 -2.77
CA LYS A 243 -14.43 -15.54 -3.24
C LYS A 243 -15.01 -14.55 -4.25
N ARG A 244 -15.07 -14.97 -5.51
CA ARG A 244 -15.56 -14.17 -6.64
C ARG A 244 -17.05 -13.75 -6.53
N ASN A 245 -17.84 -14.38 -5.66
CA ASN A 245 -19.29 -14.15 -5.53
C ASN A 245 -19.70 -13.43 -4.24
N GLU A 246 -18.77 -12.90 -3.46
CA GLU A 246 -19.05 -12.20 -2.20
C GLU A 246 -18.96 -10.68 -2.36
N ARG A 247 -19.84 -9.94 -1.67
CA ARG A 247 -19.83 -8.46 -1.66
C ARG A 247 -18.58 -7.96 -0.92
N PRO A 248 -17.77 -7.07 -1.50
CA PRO A 248 -16.64 -6.49 -0.79
C PRO A 248 -17.10 -5.63 0.40
N ASP A 249 -16.29 -5.59 1.45
CA ASP A 249 -16.48 -4.65 2.55
C ASP A 249 -16.08 -3.24 2.13
N LEU A 250 -16.90 -2.26 2.50
CA LEU A 250 -16.63 -0.86 2.26
C LEU A 250 -16.86 -0.03 3.51
N ILE A 251 -15.81 0.65 3.96
CA ILE A 251 -15.89 1.65 5.02
C ILE A 251 -16.03 3.02 4.38
N PHE A 252 -17.15 3.69 4.66
CA PHE A 252 -17.33 5.08 4.32
C PHE A 252 -17.03 5.97 5.53
N CYS A 253 -16.02 6.83 5.38
CA CYS A 253 -15.51 7.71 6.41
C CYS A 253 -15.40 9.17 5.92
N GLY A 254 -16.32 9.59 5.05
CA GLY A 254 -16.44 10.95 4.55
C GLY A 254 -17.53 11.77 5.26
N ASN A 255 -17.84 12.94 4.69
CA ASN A 255 -18.79 13.88 5.27
C ASN A 255 -20.18 13.27 5.55
N GLU A 256 -20.78 13.72 6.65
CA GLU A 256 -22.04 13.16 7.15
C GLU A 256 -23.22 13.37 6.21
N GLY A 257 -23.25 14.52 5.53
CA GLY A 257 -24.29 14.86 4.55
C GLY A 257 -24.37 13.88 3.39
N ALA A 258 -23.25 13.24 3.01
CA ALA A 258 -23.21 12.27 1.91
C ALA A 258 -23.62 10.83 2.31
N ARG A 259 -23.63 10.49 3.62
CA ARG A 259 -23.80 9.11 4.10
C ARG A 259 -25.07 8.43 3.58
N LYS A 260 -26.21 9.11 3.60
CA LYS A 260 -27.50 8.56 3.13
C LYS A 260 -27.39 8.12 1.66
N TYR A 261 -26.82 8.96 0.79
CA TYR A 261 -26.72 8.68 -0.64
C TYR A 261 -25.71 7.60 -0.96
N VAL A 262 -24.57 7.60 -0.26
CA VAL A 262 -23.57 6.54 -0.39
C VAL A 262 -24.20 5.21 -0.01
N LYS A 263 -24.99 5.18 1.08
CA LYS A 263 -25.74 3.99 1.49
C LYS A 263 -26.70 3.51 0.42
N GLU A 264 -27.58 4.37 -0.07
CA GLU A 264 -28.56 4.02 -1.12
C GLU A 264 -27.88 3.57 -2.42
N THR A 265 -26.75 4.17 -2.77
CA THR A 265 -26.01 3.83 -3.98
C THR A 265 -25.37 2.44 -3.88
N LEU A 266 -24.77 2.10 -2.73
CA LEU A 266 -23.86 0.97 -2.59
C LEU A 266 -24.40 -0.23 -1.79
N LYS A 267 -25.53 -0.11 -1.07
CA LYS A 267 -26.06 -1.15 -0.17
C LYS A 267 -26.30 -2.52 -0.81
N ASP A 268 -26.60 -2.55 -2.11
CA ASP A 268 -26.88 -3.79 -2.83
C ASP A 268 -25.62 -4.46 -3.41
N THR A 269 -24.49 -3.75 -3.36
CA THR A 269 -23.23 -4.17 -3.99
C THR A 269 -22.13 -4.42 -2.96
N PHE A 270 -22.15 -3.72 -1.82
CA PHE A 270 -21.10 -3.76 -0.79
C PHE A 270 -21.67 -4.03 0.61
N ASN A 271 -20.84 -4.63 1.47
CA ASN A 271 -21.09 -4.66 2.91
C ASN A 271 -20.64 -3.31 3.48
N LEU A 272 -21.61 -2.41 3.72
CA LEU A 272 -21.34 -1.02 4.07
C LEU A 272 -21.17 -0.80 5.56
N HIS A 273 -20.05 -0.16 5.92
CA HIS A 273 -19.71 0.26 7.28
C HIS A 273 -19.54 1.77 7.31
N MET A 274 -20.36 2.47 8.11
CA MET A 274 -20.33 3.93 8.20
C MET A 274 -19.60 4.33 9.49
N VAL A 275 -18.58 5.18 9.37
CA VAL A 275 -17.82 5.69 10.52
C VAL A 275 -17.73 7.22 10.47
N GLU A 276 -17.17 7.82 11.53
CA GLU A 276 -16.91 9.26 11.59
C GLU A 276 -16.01 9.74 10.45
N ASN A 277 -16.18 11.01 10.07
CA ASN A 277 -15.40 11.59 8.97
C ASN A 277 -13.93 11.69 9.38
N ILE A 278 -13.00 11.16 8.58
CA ILE A 278 -11.55 11.24 8.85
C ILE A 278 -10.98 12.65 8.73
N ARG A 279 -11.70 13.57 8.08
CA ARG A 279 -11.33 14.98 7.95
C ARG A 279 -12.58 15.85 8.12
N PRO A 280 -13.08 16.01 9.35
CA PRO A 280 -14.32 16.74 9.60
C PRO A 280 -14.20 18.23 9.26
N GLU A 281 -13.01 18.81 9.39
CA GLU A 281 -12.68 20.21 9.10
C GLU A 281 -11.42 20.29 8.22
N PRO A 282 -11.12 21.42 7.55
CA PRO A 282 -9.95 21.53 6.67
C PRO A 282 -8.62 21.19 7.34
N GLU A 283 -8.45 21.56 8.61
CA GLU A 283 -7.17 21.41 9.34
C GLU A 283 -7.17 20.26 10.36
N LYS A 284 -8.32 19.66 10.64
CA LYS A 284 -8.50 18.63 11.67
C LYS A 284 -8.60 17.23 11.08
N MET A 285 -7.91 16.26 11.68
CA MET A 285 -7.97 14.85 11.29
C MET A 285 -8.69 14.01 12.36
N ASN A 286 -9.28 12.89 11.98
CA ASN A 286 -9.93 11.96 12.91
C ASN A 286 -9.79 10.51 12.41
N PHE A 287 -8.59 9.97 12.48
CA PHE A 287 -8.29 8.68 11.84
C PHE A 287 -8.80 7.45 12.62
N GLU A 288 -8.93 7.56 13.95
CA GLU A 288 -9.14 6.40 14.84
C GLU A 288 -10.43 5.60 14.59
N PRO A 289 -11.60 6.22 14.34
CA PRO A 289 -12.83 5.48 14.06
C PRO A 289 -12.70 4.59 12.82
N ALA A 290 -12.09 5.12 11.76
CA ALA A 290 -11.84 4.37 10.54
C ALA A 290 -10.78 3.29 10.73
N LYS A 291 -9.65 3.59 11.39
CA LYS A 291 -8.60 2.60 11.68
C LYS A 291 -9.11 1.41 12.49
N SER A 292 -9.91 1.69 13.53
CA SER A 292 -10.48 0.66 14.39
C SER A 292 -11.43 -0.26 13.60
N LYS A 293 -12.27 0.31 12.74
CA LYS A 293 -13.16 -0.48 11.89
C LYS A 293 -12.40 -1.30 10.85
N VAL A 294 -11.33 -0.77 10.28
CA VAL A 294 -10.43 -1.50 9.37
C VAL A 294 -9.83 -2.72 10.10
N HIS A 295 -9.36 -2.54 11.34
CA HIS A 295 -8.80 -3.61 12.16
C HIS A 295 -9.83 -4.69 12.51
N GLU A 296 -11.05 -4.28 12.90
CA GLU A 296 -12.17 -5.19 13.18
C GLU A 296 -12.48 -6.08 11.96
N LEU A 297 -12.68 -5.47 10.79
CA LEU A 297 -13.00 -6.20 9.55
C LEU A 297 -11.85 -7.09 9.07
N PHE A 298 -10.60 -6.69 9.33
CA PHE A 298 -9.45 -7.56 9.06
C PHE A 298 -9.52 -8.86 9.86
N MET A 299 -9.80 -8.75 11.16
CA MET A 299 -9.91 -9.91 12.03
C MET A 299 -11.09 -10.80 11.65
N GLU A 300 -12.25 -10.21 11.38
CA GLU A 300 -13.48 -10.94 11.03
C GLU A 300 -13.43 -11.57 9.63
N ASN A 301 -12.90 -10.86 8.63
CA ASN A 301 -13.06 -11.24 7.22
C ASN A 301 -11.79 -11.71 6.52
N VAL A 302 -10.59 -11.33 6.94
CA VAL A 302 -9.36 -11.77 6.24
C VAL A 302 -8.74 -12.98 6.94
N MET A 303 -8.67 -12.97 8.27
CA MET A 303 -8.08 -14.08 9.03
C MET A 303 -9.01 -15.29 9.11
N GLU A 304 -10.30 -15.11 9.43
CA GLU A 304 -11.23 -16.25 9.57
C GLU A 304 -11.51 -16.97 8.24
N ARG A 305 -11.28 -16.30 7.11
CA ARG A 305 -11.50 -16.85 5.76
C ARG A 305 -10.29 -17.58 5.18
N ALA A 306 -9.13 -17.54 5.84
CA ALA A 306 -7.96 -18.29 5.40
C ALA A 306 -8.27 -19.80 5.40
N PRO A 307 -7.91 -20.55 4.33
CA PRO A 307 -8.19 -21.97 4.25
C PRO A 307 -7.63 -22.78 5.43
N GLY A 308 -8.48 -23.55 6.12
CA GLY A 308 -8.12 -24.36 7.29
C GLY A 308 -8.20 -23.66 8.65
N TYR A 309 -8.39 -22.33 8.69
CA TYR A 309 -8.30 -21.53 9.91
C TYR A 309 -9.40 -21.80 10.95
N SER A 310 -10.64 -22.00 10.49
CA SER A 310 -11.80 -22.30 11.37
C SER A 310 -11.61 -23.60 12.16
N GLU A 311 -10.95 -24.60 11.57
CA GLU A 311 -10.59 -25.85 12.23
C GLU A 311 -9.35 -25.67 13.13
N LEU A 312 -8.37 -24.87 12.71
CA LEU A 312 -7.18 -24.55 13.51
C LEU A 312 -7.56 -23.85 14.82
N LYS A 313 -8.57 -22.97 14.81
CA LYS A 313 -9.12 -22.29 16.00
C LYS A 313 -9.57 -23.27 17.09
N LYS A 314 -9.93 -24.51 16.70
CA LYS A 314 -10.30 -25.59 17.65
C LYS A 314 -9.08 -26.28 18.28
N TRP A 315 -7.89 -26.13 17.71
CA TRP A 315 -6.64 -26.77 18.19
C TRP A 315 -5.90 -25.90 19.19
N VAL A 316 -5.99 -24.58 19.02
CA VAL A 316 -5.28 -23.60 19.85
C VAL A 316 -5.92 -23.46 21.24
N LYS A 317 -5.08 -23.21 22.24
CA LYS A 317 -5.52 -22.98 23.63
C LYS A 317 -5.94 -21.54 23.92
N THR A 318 -5.49 -20.62 23.08
CA THR A 318 -5.77 -19.18 23.12
C THR A 318 -6.43 -18.74 21.82
N ASN A 319 -6.79 -17.46 21.71
CA ASN A 319 -7.08 -16.89 20.40
C ASN A 319 -5.82 -16.93 19.53
N ILE A 320 -5.99 -17.05 18.21
CA ILE A 320 -4.89 -16.88 17.26
C ILE A 320 -4.60 -15.39 17.18
N LEU A 321 -3.37 -15.01 17.47
CA LEU A 321 -2.94 -13.62 17.45
C LEU A 321 -2.39 -13.27 16.06
N PRO A 322 -2.67 -12.08 15.50
CA PRO A 322 -2.00 -11.63 14.29
C PRO A 322 -0.48 -11.58 14.50
N THR A 323 0.31 -12.05 13.52
CA THR A 323 1.78 -12.02 13.59
C THR A 323 2.34 -10.65 14.03
N PRO A 324 1.91 -9.50 13.47
CA PRO A 324 2.43 -8.19 13.89
C PRO A 324 2.07 -7.84 15.34
N LYS A 325 0.92 -8.32 15.83
CA LYS A 325 0.51 -8.10 17.22
C LYS A 325 1.37 -8.92 18.19
N GLY A 326 1.85 -10.09 17.78
CA GLY A 326 2.87 -10.82 18.52
C GLY A 326 4.17 -10.01 18.65
N VAL A 327 4.67 -9.47 17.54
CA VAL A 327 5.87 -8.62 17.54
C VAL A 327 5.69 -7.39 18.43
N GLU A 328 4.53 -6.72 18.36
CA GLU A 328 4.17 -5.61 19.25
C GLU A 328 4.26 -6.00 20.73
N ASN A 329 3.61 -7.09 21.12
CA ASN A 329 3.53 -7.51 22.51
C ASN A 329 4.93 -7.71 23.12
N ILE A 330 5.80 -8.46 22.42
CA ILE A 330 7.13 -8.75 22.95
C ILE A 330 8.04 -7.51 22.93
N LEU A 331 7.96 -6.67 21.89
CA LEU A 331 8.77 -5.45 21.81
C LEU A 331 8.41 -4.46 22.91
N ASN A 332 7.12 -4.30 23.20
CA ASN A 332 6.63 -3.44 24.28
C ASN A 332 7.14 -3.90 25.65
N LEU A 333 7.08 -5.21 25.91
CA LEU A 333 7.60 -5.78 27.16
C LEU A 333 9.12 -5.63 27.27
N TYR A 334 9.86 -5.97 26.21
CA TYR A 334 11.32 -5.81 26.17
C TYR A 334 11.76 -4.36 26.42
N SER A 335 11.09 -3.40 25.79
CA SER A 335 11.36 -1.96 25.96
C SER A 335 11.07 -1.50 27.38
N TYR A 336 9.94 -1.95 27.95
CA TYR A 336 9.52 -1.59 29.30
C TYR A 336 10.46 -2.13 30.37
N GLU A 337 10.78 -3.44 30.34
CA GLU A 337 11.62 -4.07 31.35
C GLU A 337 13.04 -3.52 31.39
N ASN A 338 13.57 -3.13 30.23
CA ASN A 338 14.93 -2.59 30.12
C ASN A 338 14.97 -1.05 30.13
N ASN A 339 13.80 -0.38 30.17
CA ASN A 339 13.66 1.07 30.09
C ASN A 339 14.39 1.67 28.86
N LEU A 340 14.11 1.10 27.68
CA LEU A 340 14.76 1.44 26.41
C LEU A 340 13.74 2.05 25.43
N ASN A 341 14.19 3.02 24.64
CA ASN A 341 13.52 3.42 23.40
C ASN A 341 14.00 2.48 22.29
N THR A 342 13.08 1.69 21.74
CA THR A 342 13.40 0.66 20.76
C THR A 342 12.71 0.90 19.43
N ILE A 343 13.41 0.52 18.37
CA ILE A 343 12.86 0.46 17.01
C ILE A 343 13.12 -0.95 16.49
N LEU A 344 12.13 -1.54 15.83
CA LEU A 344 12.28 -2.81 15.14
C LEU A 344 11.79 -2.66 13.70
N VAL A 345 12.57 -3.17 12.75
CA VAL A 345 12.14 -3.34 11.36
C VAL A 345 11.96 -4.82 11.05
N ASP A 346 10.83 -5.17 10.46
CA ASP A 346 10.59 -6.49 9.88
C ASP A 346 10.46 -6.34 8.35
N MET A 347 11.52 -6.72 7.63
CA MET A 347 11.58 -6.63 6.17
C MET A 347 11.18 -7.96 5.52
N GLY A 348 9.96 -8.00 4.99
CA GLY A 348 9.40 -9.15 4.29
C GLY A 348 9.63 -9.12 2.77
N GLY A 349 9.05 -10.12 2.08
CA GLY A 349 9.15 -10.23 0.63
C GLY A 349 8.33 -9.19 -0.15
N ALA A 350 7.29 -8.62 0.45
CA ALA A 350 6.39 -7.67 -0.23
C ALA A 350 6.13 -6.37 0.56
N THR A 351 6.38 -6.40 1.86
CA THR A 351 6.09 -5.32 2.81
C THR A 351 7.21 -5.22 3.84
N THR A 352 7.42 -4.01 4.34
CA THR A 352 8.32 -3.73 5.45
C THR A 352 7.52 -3.09 6.57
N ASP A 353 7.59 -3.68 7.75
CA ASP A 353 6.97 -3.21 8.97
C ASP A 353 7.99 -2.47 9.84
N ILE A 354 7.61 -1.30 10.34
CA ILE A 354 8.37 -0.57 11.36
C ILE A 354 7.55 -0.52 12.63
N PHE A 355 8.18 -0.91 13.73
CA PHE A 355 7.66 -0.87 15.08
C PHE A 355 8.54 0.07 15.90
N SER A 356 7.95 0.93 16.71
CA SER A 356 8.70 1.78 17.63
C SER A 356 8.04 1.84 18.98
N ASN A 357 8.82 1.71 20.06
CA ASN A 357 8.42 2.04 21.41
C ASN A 357 9.32 3.17 21.90
N ILE A 358 8.78 4.39 21.95
CA ILE A 358 9.53 5.60 22.30
C ILE A 358 8.84 6.26 23.48
N LEU A 359 9.59 6.50 24.56
CA LEU A 359 9.10 7.07 25.82
C LEU A 359 7.94 6.27 26.46
N GLY A 360 7.85 4.98 26.14
CA GLY A 360 6.83 4.05 26.62
C GLY A 360 5.54 4.03 25.80
N ASP A 361 5.48 4.76 24.68
CA ASP A 361 4.36 4.72 23.76
C ASP A 361 4.76 4.02 22.45
N TYR A 362 3.82 3.24 21.92
CA TYR A 362 4.03 2.34 20.79
C TYR A 362 3.41 2.88 19.50
N ASP A 363 4.08 2.67 18.37
CA ASP A 363 3.59 2.94 17.02
C ASP A 363 3.99 1.82 16.05
N ARG A 364 3.16 1.58 15.04
CA ARG A 364 3.45 0.66 13.92
C ARG A 364 3.12 1.30 12.59
N THR A 365 3.98 1.09 11.61
CA THR A 365 3.76 1.46 10.22
C THR A 365 3.99 0.27 9.30
N VAL A 366 3.11 0.10 8.32
CA VAL A 366 3.31 -0.86 7.21
C VAL A 366 3.63 -0.11 5.92
N SER A 367 4.79 -0.44 5.37
CA SER A 367 5.23 0.04 4.06
C SER A 367 4.84 -0.96 2.98
N ALA A 368 3.63 -0.78 2.44
CA ALA A 368 3.16 -1.49 1.27
C ALA A 368 4.14 -1.31 0.09
N ASN A 369 4.41 -2.39 -0.64
CA ASN A 369 5.26 -2.41 -1.83
C ASN A 369 6.73 -2.04 -1.57
N ILE A 370 7.19 -2.10 -0.33
CA ILE A 370 8.61 -2.09 0.01
C ILE A 370 8.91 -3.47 0.55
N GLY A 371 9.65 -4.30 -0.18
CA GLY A 371 9.99 -5.66 0.23
C GLY A 371 10.99 -6.32 -0.71
N MET A 372 11.66 -7.37 -0.25
CA MET A 372 12.84 -7.96 -0.91
C MET A 372 12.55 -8.99 -2.01
N SER A 373 11.27 -9.25 -2.32
CA SER A 373 10.87 -10.25 -3.31
C SER A 373 9.92 -9.63 -4.32
N TYR A 374 8.62 -9.68 -4.08
CA TYR A 374 7.57 -9.19 -4.98
C TYR A 374 7.66 -7.69 -5.28
N SER A 375 8.28 -6.91 -4.40
CA SER A 375 8.31 -5.46 -4.48
C SER A 375 9.74 -4.89 -4.55
N ILE A 376 10.73 -5.72 -4.85
CA ILE A 376 12.14 -5.28 -4.82
C ILE A 376 12.42 -4.21 -5.89
N SER A 377 11.78 -4.31 -7.06
CA SER A 377 11.87 -3.30 -8.12
C SER A 377 11.17 -1.98 -7.78
N GLU A 378 10.15 -2.01 -6.92
CA GLU A 378 9.52 -0.78 -6.42
C GLU A 378 10.47 0.02 -5.52
N ILE A 379 11.36 -0.66 -4.78
CA ILE A 379 12.41 0.03 -4.01
C ILE A 379 13.35 0.77 -4.97
N LEU A 380 13.78 0.12 -6.06
CA LEU A 380 14.60 0.74 -7.11
C LEU A 380 13.87 1.92 -7.77
N HIS A 381 12.59 1.76 -8.09
CA HIS A 381 11.76 2.82 -8.66
C HIS A 381 11.70 4.06 -7.76
N GLN A 382 11.49 3.89 -6.45
CA GLN A 382 11.37 5.01 -5.52
C GLN A 382 12.71 5.64 -5.12
N THR A 383 13.79 4.86 -5.07
CA THR A 383 15.12 5.38 -4.68
C THR A 383 15.93 5.88 -5.85
N GLY A 384 15.71 5.35 -7.05
CA GLY A 384 16.50 5.62 -8.23
C GLY A 384 17.81 4.82 -8.24
N ILE A 385 18.23 4.42 -9.45
CA ILE A 385 19.42 3.58 -9.65
C ILE A 385 20.70 4.20 -9.10
N GLU A 386 20.86 5.52 -9.15
CA GLU A 386 22.06 6.22 -8.67
C GLU A 386 22.34 5.94 -7.19
N ASN A 387 21.29 5.90 -6.35
CA ASN A 387 21.43 5.62 -4.92
C ASN A 387 21.83 4.16 -4.69
N ILE A 388 21.29 3.22 -5.46
CA ILE A 388 21.65 1.81 -5.38
C ILE A 388 23.08 1.58 -5.87
N MET A 389 23.47 2.20 -7.00
CA MET A 389 24.82 2.09 -7.57
C MET A 389 25.91 2.60 -6.63
N SER A 390 25.60 3.60 -5.77
CA SER A 390 26.55 4.14 -4.79
C SER A 390 27.06 3.14 -3.74
N TYR A 391 26.45 1.96 -3.64
CA TYR A 391 26.90 0.87 -2.77
C TYR A 391 28.02 0.02 -3.38
N PHE A 392 28.23 0.12 -4.69
CA PHE A 392 29.16 -0.70 -5.46
C PHE A 392 30.34 0.12 -5.98
N PRO A 393 31.44 -0.52 -6.43
CA PRO A 393 32.54 0.17 -7.10
C PRO A 393 32.08 0.95 -8.35
N ASP A 394 32.74 2.08 -8.64
CA ASP A 394 32.38 2.99 -9.76
C ASP A 394 32.37 2.33 -11.15
N ASN A 395 33.06 1.20 -11.33
CA ASN A 395 33.11 0.44 -12.58
C ASN A 395 32.05 -0.67 -12.69
N THR A 396 31.09 -0.73 -11.76
CA THR A 396 30.01 -1.72 -11.78
C THR A 396 29.05 -1.45 -12.94
N ASP A 397 28.73 -2.48 -13.74
CA ASP A 397 27.72 -2.36 -14.80
C ASP A 397 26.32 -2.21 -14.21
N GLU A 398 25.64 -1.11 -14.54
CA GLU A 398 24.28 -0.82 -14.12
C GLU A 398 23.27 -1.88 -14.58
N ASN A 399 23.47 -2.45 -15.79
CA ASN A 399 22.58 -3.49 -16.31
C ASN A 399 22.54 -4.70 -15.40
N PHE A 400 23.69 -5.05 -14.82
CA PHE A 400 23.81 -6.21 -13.94
C PHE A 400 22.87 -6.07 -12.72
N ILE A 401 22.93 -4.92 -12.05
CA ILE A 401 22.13 -4.62 -10.86
C ILE A 401 20.63 -4.59 -11.21
N ARG A 402 20.27 -3.86 -12.27
CA ARG A 402 18.88 -3.70 -12.71
C ARG A 402 18.24 -5.02 -13.12
N ASN A 403 18.96 -5.83 -13.89
CA ASN A 403 18.49 -7.13 -14.37
C ASN A 403 18.27 -8.08 -13.19
N TYR A 404 19.22 -8.13 -12.24
CA TYR A 404 19.05 -8.96 -11.03
C TYR A 404 17.78 -8.57 -10.25
N ILE A 405 17.62 -7.29 -9.91
CA ILE A 405 16.46 -6.77 -9.15
C ILE A 405 15.15 -7.13 -9.87
N SER A 406 15.07 -6.87 -11.17
CA SER A 406 13.87 -7.12 -11.97
C SER A 406 13.54 -8.61 -12.08
N ASN A 407 14.54 -9.47 -12.22
CA ASN A 407 14.32 -10.92 -12.29
C ASN A 407 14.01 -11.53 -10.92
N LYS A 408 14.57 -11.00 -9.84
CA LYS A 408 14.21 -11.38 -8.46
C LYS A 408 12.73 -11.11 -8.18
N MET A 409 12.22 -9.98 -8.67
CA MET A 409 10.78 -9.67 -8.61
C MET A 409 9.93 -10.70 -9.38
N LEU A 410 10.37 -11.11 -10.58
CA LEU A 410 9.65 -12.11 -11.38
C LEU A 410 9.71 -13.53 -10.79
N ASN A 411 10.72 -13.80 -9.94
CA ASN A 411 10.99 -15.09 -9.29
C ASN A 411 11.14 -14.89 -7.77
N PRO A 412 10.06 -14.52 -7.07
CA PRO A 412 10.12 -14.03 -5.68
C PRO A 412 10.57 -15.08 -4.65
N THR A 413 10.55 -16.37 -5.01
CA THR A 413 11.00 -17.48 -4.15
C THR A 413 12.49 -17.80 -4.30
N TYR A 414 13.19 -17.18 -5.25
CA TYR A 414 14.63 -17.37 -5.41
C TYR A 414 15.38 -16.81 -4.19
N ILE A 415 16.45 -17.48 -3.77
CA ILE A 415 17.33 -17.05 -2.67
C ILE A 415 18.71 -16.79 -3.29
N PRO A 416 19.40 -15.69 -2.95
CA PRO A 416 20.70 -15.37 -3.52
C PRO A 416 21.72 -16.50 -3.26
N GLU A 417 22.44 -16.92 -4.30
CA GLU A 417 23.35 -18.07 -4.25
C GLU A 417 24.84 -17.67 -4.17
N ASN A 418 25.17 -16.41 -4.46
CA ASN A 418 26.54 -15.91 -4.45
C ASN A 418 26.66 -14.53 -3.78
N ASN A 419 27.89 -14.14 -3.43
CA ASN A 419 28.17 -12.91 -2.68
C ASN A 419 27.71 -11.64 -3.41
N SER A 420 27.79 -11.59 -4.74
CA SER A 420 27.36 -10.40 -5.49
C SER A 420 25.83 -10.22 -5.44
N GLU A 421 25.06 -11.31 -5.53
CA GLU A 421 23.61 -11.28 -5.33
C GLU A 421 23.25 -10.84 -3.91
N ILE A 422 23.95 -11.37 -2.89
CA ILE A 422 23.77 -10.97 -1.50
C ILE A 422 24.06 -9.48 -1.31
N GLU A 423 25.14 -8.95 -1.89
CA GLU A 423 25.47 -7.53 -1.80
C GLU A 423 24.42 -6.64 -2.49
N ILE A 424 23.85 -7.09 -3.61
CA ILE A 424 22.72 -6.40 -4.26
C ILE A 424 21.51 -6.35 -3.34
N GLU A 425 21.12 -7.49 -2.78
CA GLU A 425 20.00 -7.54 -1.85
C GLU A 425 20.27 -6.71 -0.59
N ASN A 426 21.49 -6.67 -0.06
CA ASN A 426 21.86 -5.84 1.08
C ASN A 426 21.75 -4.33 0.77
N ALA A 427 22.19 -3.90 -0.41
CA ALA A 427 22.07 -2.51 -0.86
C ALA A 427 20.61 -2.09 -0.99
N VAL A 428 19.78 -2.92 -1.64
CA VAL A 428 18.35 -2.67 -1.80
C VAL A 428 17.62 -2.72 -0.45
N ALA A 429 17.98 -3.65 0.45
CA ALA A 429 17.43 -3.73 1.80
C ALA A 429 17.69 -2.45 2.60
N SER A 430 18.92 -1.91 2.51
CA SER A 430 19.29 -0.66 3.16
C SER A 430 18.38 0.50 2.71
N GLU A 431 18.21 0.67 1.40
CA GLU A 431 17.36 1.73 0.85
C GLU A 431 15.86 1.49 1.15
N GLY A 432 15.40 0.23 1.11
CA GLY A 432 14.04 -0.15 1.47
C GLY A 432 13.70 0.16 2.93
N ILE A 433 14.62 -0.15 3.87
CA ILE A 433 14.48 0.24 5.28
C ILE A 433 14.47 1.76 5.42
N ASN A 434 15.30 2.48 4.66
CA ASN A 434 15.32 3.95 4.70
C ASN A 434 13.98 4.56 4.26
N LEU A 435 13.38 4.05 3.18
CA LEU A 435 12.06 4.46 2.73
C LEU A 435 10.99 4.16 3.79
N ALA A 436 10.99 2.95 4.34
CA ALA A 436 10.03 2.54 5.37
C ALA A 436 10.15 3.38 6.65
N TRP A 437 11.38 3.71 7.06
CA TRP A 437 11.66 4.54 8.21
C TRP A 437 11.18 5.99 8.03
N LYS A 438 11.45 6.60 6.87
CA LYS A 438 10.93 7.95 6.54
C LYS A 438 9.40 7.98 6.61
N LYS A 439 8.75 6.98 6.02
CA LYS A 439 7.29 6.84 6.06
C LYS A 439 6.78 6.71 7.50
N HIS A 440 7.46 5.93 8.34
CA HIS A 440 7.09 5.78 9.76
C HIS A 440 7.16 7.11 10.52
N ILE A 441 8.19 7.92 10.26
CA ILE A 441 8.30 9.26 10.85
C ILE A 441 7.14 10.15 10.39
N ASP A 442 6.89 10.25 9.09
CA ASP A 442 5.83 11.12 8.52
C ASP A 442 4.43 10.75 9.03
N LEU A 443 4.19 9.46 9.27
CA LEU A 443 2.89 8.96 9.73
C LEU A 443 2.63 9.26 11.20
N ASN A 444 3.64 9.07 12.06
CA ASN A 444 3.43 9.02 13.51
C ASN A 444 3.93 10.26 14.25
N TYR A 445 4.82 11.06 13.66
CA TYR A 445 5.47 12.17 14.35
C TYR A 445 5.37 13.49 13.60
N ASP A 446 5.28 14.58 14.35
CA ASP A 446 5.47 15.94 13.84
C ASP A 446 6.93 16.35 13.98
N ILE A 447 7.45 16.99 12.94
CA ILE A 447 8.82 17.50 12.89
C ILE A 447 8.80 18.97 13.32
N HIS A 448 9.51 19.27 14.40
CA HIS A 448 9.59 20.61 14.96
C HIS A 448 10.95 21.25 14.69
N HIS A 449 10.94 22.43 14.09
CA HIS A 449 12.11 23.29 13.98
C HIS A 449 12.18 24.24 15.18
N ILE A 450 12.56 23.69 16.35
CA ILE A 450 12.61 24.46 17.59
C ILE A 450 13.93 25.25 17.66
N GLY A 451 13.85 26.58 17.64
CA GLY A 451 15.01 27.45 17.80
C GLY A 451 15.65 27.35 19.19
N PHE A 452 16.92 27.75 19.31
CA PHE A 452 17.70 27.65 20.57
C PHE A 452 17.00 28.28 21.80
N LEU A 453 16.36 29.44 21.63
CA LEU A 453 15.64 30.13 22.70
C LEU A 453 14.41 29.34 23.17
N GLU A 454 13.69 28.72 22.24
CA GLU A 454 12.47 27.98 22.53
C GLU A 454 12.78 26.63 23.20
N GLN A 455 13.92 25.99 22.87
CA GLN A 455 14.43 24.81 23.59
C GLN A 455 14.71 25.11 25.07
N LYS A 456 15.30 26.28 25.37
CA LYS A 456 15.54 26.73 26.76
C LYS A 456 14.24 26.99 27.52
N VAL A 457 13.26 27.62 26.87
CA VAL A 457 11.95 27.91 27.48
C VAL A 457 11.18 26.62 27.79
N LYS A 458 11.19 25.65 26.86
CA LYS A 458 10.53 24.34 27.01
C LYS A 458 11.35 23.34 27.84
N LYS A 459 12.52 23.72 28.37
CA LYS A 459 13.47 22.86 29.13
C LYS A 459 13.83 21.55 28.40
N ILE A 460 13.94 21.61 27.07
CA ILE A 460 14.29 20.47 26.24
C ILE A 460 15.83 20.38 26.21
N ASN A 461 16.41 19.34 26.80
CA ASN A 461 17.87 19.17 26.92
C ASN A 461 18.46 18.50 25.65
N THR A 462 18.47 19.23 24.54
CA THR A 462 18.70 18.67 23.19
C THR A 462 19.84 19.28 22.40
N SER A 463 20.30 18.58 21.36
CA SER A 463 21.21 19.16 20.36
C SER A 463 20.42 20.15 19.50
N PRO A 464 20.88 21.40 19.30
CA PRO A 464 20.18 22.37 18.45
C PRO A 464 20.25 22.00 16.96
N PHE A 465 21.06 21.01 16.59
CA PHE A 465 21.26 20.56 15.21
C PHE A 465 20.48 19.29 14.87
N ASP A 466 19.81 18.69 15.86
CA ASP A 466 18.99 17.50 15.63
C ASP A 466 17.51 17.84 15.54
N THR A 467 16.84 17.15 14.62
CA THR A 467 15.39 17.22 14.45
C THR A 467 14.69 16.83 15.74
N VAL A 468 13.85 17.72 16.25
CA VAL A 468 12.97 17.43 17.38
C VAL A 468 11.68 16.84 16.83
N LEU A 469 11.31 15.68 17.34
CA LEU A 469 10.11 14.96 16.99
C LEU A 469 9.13 15.05 18.16
N SER A 470 7.85 15.08 17.85
CA SER A 470 6.79 14.91 18.82
C SER A 470 5.73 13.98 18.24
N ARG A 471 4.88 13.40 19.08
CA ARG A 471 3.65 12.79 18.56
C ARG A 471 2.73 13.88 18.03
N LYS A 472 1.80 13.51 17.14
CA LYS A 472 0.89 14.47 16.50
C LYS A 472 0.09 15.26 17.54
N GLU A 473 -0.14 16.55 17.29
CA GLU A 473 -0.71 17.51 18.27
C GLU A 473 -1.98 17.05 19.00
N GLU A 474 -2.78 16.18 18.36
CA GLU A 474 -4.01 15.62 18.92
C GLU A 474 -3.78 14.52 19.97
N ASP A 475 -2.52 14.06 20.19
CA ASP A 475 -2.18 13.08 21.22
C ASP A 475 -2.02 13.78 22.59
N PRO A 476 -2.89 13.50 23.58
CA PRO A 476 -2.81 14.08 24.93
C PRO A 476 -1.53 13.71 25.70
N LYS A 477 -0.68 12.83 25.15
CA LYS A 477 0.62 12.42 25.70
C LYS A 477 1.81 13.07 24.98
N ASN A 478 1.61 14.12 24.18
CA ASN A 478 2.66 14.70 23.35
C ASN A 478 3.94 15.06 24.15
N LYS A 479 5.03 14.34 23.87
CA LYS A 479 6.36 14.58 24.43
C LYS A 479 7.36 14.74 23.29
N PHE A 480 8.29 15.67 23.46
CA PHE A 480 9.38 15.88 22.52
C PHE A 480 10.51 14.87 22.76
N PHE A 481 11.05 14.33 21.67
CA PHE A 481 12.23 13.47 21.66
C PHE A 481 13.09 13.74 20.42
N GLN A 482 14.32 13.22 20.39
CA GLN A 482 15.21 13.26 19.24
C GLN A 482 15.62 11.85 18.84
N GLN A 483 16.08 11.66 17.60
CA GLN A 483 16.53 10.33 17.16
C GLN A 483 17.77 9.82 17.90
N LYS A 484 18.51 10.71 18.57
CA LYS A 484 19.61 10.32 19.46
C LYS A 484 19.14 9.67 20.78
N ASP A 485 17.85 9.74 21.07
CA ASP A 485 17.25 9.07 22.24
C ASP A 485 16.94 7.59 21.94
N PHE A 486 17.17 7.10 20.71
CA PHE A 486 16.96 5.69 20.38
C PHE A 486 18.09 4.84 20.93
N ASP A 487 17.75 3.93 21.83
CA ASP A 487 18.74 3.10 22.51
C ASP A 487 19.07 1.84 21.70
N VAL A 488 18.06 1.22 21.07
CA VAL A 488 18.23 -0.05 20.34
C VAL A 488 17.45 -0.05 19.02
N ILE A 489 18.11 -0.46 17.95
CA ILE A 489 17.50 -0.78 16.65
C ILE A 489 17.63 -2.28 16.40
N ILE A 490 16.51 -2.94 16.14
CA ILE A 490 16.41 -4.38 15.93
C ILE A 490 16.03 -4.66 14.48
N GLY A 491 16.84 -5.45 13.79
CA GLY A 491 16.54 -5.96 12.46
C GLY A 491 15.83 -7.32 12.50
N ALA A 492 14.80 -7.49 11.69
CA ALA A 492 14.01 -8.71 11.56
C ALA A 492 13.55 -8.92 10.10
N GLY A 493 13.02 -10.09 9.80
CA GLY A 493 12.59 -10.46 8.44
C GLY A 493 13.70 -11.13 7.62
N GLY A 494 13.36 -11.71 6.47
CA GLY A 494 14.18 -12.72 5.79
C GLY A 494 15.62 -12.29 5.48
N VAL A 495 15.81 -11.10 4.89
CA VAL A 495 17.14 -10.58 4.52
C VAL A 495 18.03 -10.29 5.74
N LEU A 496 17.43 -9.98 6.90
CA LEU A 496 18.17 -9.69 8.14
C LEU A 496 18.34 -10.93 9.02
N ALA A 497 17.36 -11.85 9.01
CA ALA A 497 17.36 -13.03 9.85
C ALA A 497 18.21 -14.18 9.31
N GLU A 498 18.34 -14.30 7.98
CA GLU A 498 19.07 -15.39 7.31
C GLU A 498 20.48 -14.96 6.85
N ASN A 499 20.81 -13.66 6.90
CA ASN A 499 22.15 -13.19 6.56
C ASN A 499 23.15 -13.59 7.68
N LYS A 500 24.22 -14.27 7.27
CA LYS A 500 25.21 -14.87 8.17
C LYS A 500 26.37 -13.92 8.50
N ASP A 501 26.58 -12.86 7.73
CA ASP A 501 27.67 -11.91 7.97
C ASP A 501 27.19 -10.76 8.87
N LYS A 502 27.81 -10.65 10.06
CA LYS A 502 27.50 -9.58 11.01
C LYS A 502 27.81 -8.19 10.45
N LYS A 503 28.84 -8.03 9.62
CA LYS A 503 29.20 -6.74 9.02
C LYS A 503 28.14 -6.26 8.03
N ASP A 504 27.56 -7.18 7.26
CA ASP A 504 26.44 -6.86 6.37
C ASP A 504 25.22 -6.39 7.15
N LEU A 505 24.85 -7.10 8.22
CA LEU A 505 23.73 -6.71 9.07
C LEU A 505 23.93 -5.32 9.69
N ILE A 506 25.15 -5.04 10.19
CA ILE A 506 25.52 -3.73 10.71
C ILE A 506 25.39 -2.66 9.61
N LYS A 507 25.90 -2.94 8.40
CA LYS A 507 25.82 -2.01 7.25
C LYS A 507 24.37 -1.71 6.87
N ILE A 508 23.52 -2.74 6.76
CA ILE A 508 22.11 -2.59 6.38
C ILE A 508 21.38 -1.69 7.38
N LEU A 509 21.54 -1.96 8.69
CA LEU A 509 20.84 -1.20 9.73
C LEU A 509 21.35 0.25 9.83
N ILE A 510 22.66 0.49 9.69
CA ILE A 510 23.23 1.84 9.70
C ILE A 510 22.75 2.64 8.48
N GLU A 511 22.79 2.06 7.29
CA GLU A 511 22.37 2.76 6.07
C GLU A 511 20.85 2.97 6.01
N GLY A 512 20.07 2.01 6.49
CA GLY A 512 18.62 2.09 6.57
C GLY A 512 18.14 3.18 7.53
N PHE A 513 18.60 3.16 8.78
CA PHE A 513 18.11 4.09 9.80
C PHE A 513 18.91 5.38 9.94
N LYS A 514 20.20 5.34 9.62
CA LYS A 514 21.16 6.45 9.84
C LYS A 514 21.11 6.90 11.30
N PRO A 515 21.39 6.00 12.27
CA PRO A 515 21.26 6.26 13.70
C PRO A 515 22.08 7.48 14.13
N ARG A 516 21.65 8.15 15.19
CA ARG A 516 22.28 9.33 15.77
C ARG A 516 22.66 9.06 17.21
N GLY A 517 23.77 9.64 17.66
CA GLY A 517 24.27 9.44 19.01
C GLY A 517 24.85 8.04 19.21
N ILE A 518 24.61 7.44 20.38
CA ILE A 518 25.05 6.07 20.70
C ILE A 518 23.85 5.14 20.65
N THR A 519 23.81 4.27 19.65
CA THR A 519 22.69 3.34 19.43
C THR A 519 23.20 1.93 19.30
N LYS A 520 22.56 0.98 19.99
CA LYS A 520 22.85 -0.44 19.86
C LYS A 520 22.08 -1.03 18.68
N LEU A 521 22.75 -1.87 17.89
CA LEU A 521 22.15 -2.66 16.82
C LEU A 521 22.00 -4.11 17.27
N ALA A 522 20.87 -4.71 16.96
CA ALA A 522 20.61 -6.12 17.20
C ALA A 522 19.74 -6.71 16.09
N VAL A 523 19.59 -8.04 16.06
CA VAL A 523 18.67 -8.73 15.14
C VAL A 523 17.87 -9.81 15.85
N ASP A 524 16.61 -9.98 15.44
CA ASP A 524 15.80 -11.17 15.78
C ASP A 524 16.21 -12.32 14.85
N LYS A 525 17.07 -13.19 15.38
CA LYS A 525 17.62 -14.31 14.63
C LYS A 525 16.50 -15.31 14.34
N THR A 526 16.27 -15.60 13.05
CA THR A 526 15.22 -16.51 12.50
C THR A 526 13.75 -16.07 12.64
N PHE A 527 13.49 -14.82 13.07
CA PHE A 527 12.15 -14.20 13.20
C PHE A 527 11.23 -14.94 14.18
N LYS A 528 11.52 -14.83 15.47
CA LYS A 528 10.80 -15.48 16.58
C LYS A 528 10.07 -14.51 17.51
N SER A 529 10.15 -13.20 17.27
CA SER A 529 9.33 -12.20 17.97
C SER A 529 7.84 -12.56 18.02
N PRO A 530 7.19 -13.05 16.94
CA PRO A 530 5.77 -13.42 17.00
C PRO A 530 5.48 -14.53 18.03
N HIS A 531 6.32 -15.57 18.08
CA HIS A 531 6.18 -16.69 19.03
C HIS A 531 6.30 -16.21 20.47
N MET A 532 7.23 -15.30 20.75
CA MET A 532 7.38 -14.74 22.09
C MET A 532 6.23 -13.80 22.44
N GLY A 533 5.68 -13.10 21.45
CA GLY A 533 4.50 -12.25 21.62
C GLY A 533 3.26 -12.98 22.10
N ILE A 534 3.00 -14.17 21.54
CA ILE A 534 1.89 -15.02 22.01
C ILE A 534 2.25 -15.74 23.31
N LEU A 535 3.53 -16.11 23.52
CA LEU A 535 3.97 -16.67 24.81
C LEU A 535 3.80 -15.64 25.94
N ALA A 536 4.01 -14.36 25.65
CA ALA A 536 3.84 -13.27 26.60
C ALA A 536 2.39 -13.09 27.07
N GLU A 537 1.37 -13.58 26.34
CA GLU A 537 -0.01 -13.63 26.85
C GLU A 537 -0.16 -14.65 27.99
N LEU A 538 0.78 -15.59 28.12
CA LEU A 538 0.78 -16.65 29.13
C LEU A 538 1.76 -16.38 30.26
N ASP A 539 2.98 -15.99 29.89
CA ASP A 539 4.11 -15.78 30.80
C ASP A 539 4.98 -14.62 30.27
N PRO A 540 4.63 -13.37 30.60
CA PRO A 540 5.36 -12.18 30.13
C PRO A 540 6.83 -12.19 30.53
N GLU A 541 7.13 -12.52 31.78
CA GLU A 541 8.49 -12.50 32.33
C GLU A 541 9.38 -13.51 31.60
N LYS A 542 8.90 -14.75 31.43
CA LYS A 542 9.68 -15.78 30.74
C LYS A 542 9.82 -15.48 29.24
N ALA A 543 8.79 -14.93 28.61
CA ALA A 543 8.85 -14.55 27.21
C ALA A 543 9.95 -13.50 26.96
N VAL A 544 10.05 -12.45 27.79
CA VAL A 544 11.10 -11.43 27.65
C VAL A 544 12.48 -11.99 27.99
N GLU A 545 12.59 -12.85 29.01
CA GLU A 545 13.86 -13.51 29.35
C GLU A 545 14.40 -14.33 28.17
N ILE A 546 13.56 -15.18 27.56
CA ILE A 546 13.93 -15.97 26.38
C ILE A 546 14.26 -15.05 25.21
N TYR A 547 13.43 -14.03 24.98
CA TYR A 547 13.62 -13.10 23.88
C TYR A 547 14.98 -12.39 23.96
N LYS A 548 15.33 -11.87 25.14
CA LYS A 548 16.59 -11.18 25.38
C LYS A 548 17.80 -12.11 25.29
N ASN A 549 17.71 -13.32 25.86
CA ASN A 549 18.89 -14.17 26.06
C ASN A 549 19.12 -15.18 24.92
N GLN A 550 18.09 -15.52 24.13
CA GLN A 550 18.15 -16.61 23.16
C GLN A 550 17.72 -16.21 21.73
N ILE A 551 17.00 -15.09 21.56
CA ILE A 551 16.44 -14.69 20.26
C ILE A 551 17.15 -13.46 19.69
N ILE A 552 17.33 -12.42 20.51
CA ILE A 552 18.03 -11.20 20.12
C ILE A 552 19.54 -11.46 20.07
N ASP A 553 20.14 -11.33 18.88
CA ASP A 553 21.60 -11.36 18.67
C ASP A 553 22.07 -9.90 18.60
N GLU A 554 22.77 -9.43 19.64
CA GLU A 554 23.34 -8.08 19.67
C GLU A 554 24.56 -8.01 18.74
N LEU A 555 24.58 -7.00 17.87
CA LEU A 555 25.57 -6.90 16.78
C LEU A 555 26.70 -5.92 17.10
N ALA A 556 26.34 -4.65 17.35
CA ALA A 556 27.30 -3.57 17.47
C ALA A 556 26.71 -2.36 18.20
N TYR A 557 27.58 -1.49 18.72
CA TYR A 557 27.24 -0.10 19.03
C TYR A 557 27.66 0.81 17.87
N VAL A 558 26.80 1.77 17.54
CA VAL A 558 27.09 2.83 16.57
C VAL A 558 27.21 4.15 17.32
N VAL A 559 28.31 4.86 17.09
CA VAL A 559 28.59 6.19 17.61
C VAL A 559 28.55 7.16 16.44
N ALA A 560 27.46 7.92 16.31
CA ALA A 560 27.20 8.82 15.20
C ALA A 560 27.00 10.27 15.70
N PRO A 561 28.05 11.12 15.65
CA PRO A 561 27.97 12.49 16.13
C PRO A 561 27.03 13.35 15.28
N THR A 562 26.39 14.33 15.93
CA THR A 562 25.55 15.35 15.29
C THR A 562 26.08 16.75 15.58
N GLY A 563 25.90 17.67 14.62
CA GLY A 563 26.48 18.99 14.68
C GLY A 563 26.55 19.62 13.29
N LYS A 564 27.09 20.84 13.23
CA LYS A 564 27.37 21.53 11.96
C LYS A 564 28.77 21.19 11.49
N PHE A 565 28.87 20.41 10.41
CA PHE A 565 30.15 19.89 9.93
C PHE A 565 30.63 20.58 8.66
N LYS A 566 31.94 20.74 8.55
CA LYS A 566 32.68 21.19 7.36
C LYS A 566 33.84 20.23 7.13
N ASP A 567 34.33 20.21 5.90
CA ASP A 567 35.45 19.34 5.53
C ASP A 567 36.68 19.65 6.38
N ASN A 568 37.39 18.59 6.77
CA ASN A 568 38.53 18.63 7.69
C ASN A 568 38.20 19.05 9.14
N ASN A 569 36.92 19.22 9.51
CA ASN A 569 36.56 19.41 10.91
C ASN A 569 36.85 18.13 11.69
N LYS A 570 37.63 18.25 12.76
CA LYS A 570 37.68 17.24 13.81
C LYS A 570 36.31 17.17 14.50
N LEU A 571 35.77 15.96 14.64
CA LEU A 571 34.47 15.70 15.28
C LEU A 571 34.66 15.21 16.70
N LEU A 572 35.48 14.19 16.88
CA LEU A 572 35.67 13.47 18.13
C LEU A 572 37.16 13.16 18.33
N THR A 573 37.55 13.05 19.60
CA THR A 573 38.75 12.29 20.00
C THR A 573 38.27 10.99 20.63
N VAL A 574 38.80 9.86 20.18
CA VAL A 574 38.49 8.53 20.69
C VAL A 574 39.76 7.96 21.30
N ILE A 575 39.71 7.63 22.59
CA ILE A 575 40.82 7.00 23.31
C ILE A 575 40.40 5.57 23.62
N ASN A 576 41.16 4.60 23.11
CA ASN A 576 40.98 3.22 23.50
C ASN A 576 41.74 2.98 24.81
N ASN A 577 41.00 2.85 25.90
CA ASN A 577 41.55 2.70 27.25
C ASN A 577 42.30 1.37 27.45
N ASP A 578 42.09 0.37 26.59
CA ASP A 578 42.79 -0.93 26.68
C ASP A 578 44.16 -0.91 26.00
N THR A 579 44.36 -0.03 25.00
CA THR A 579 45.60 0.08 24.20
C THR A 579 46.32 1.42 24.39
N GLU A 580 45.69 2.36 25.09
CA GLU A 580 46.06 3.78 25.21
C GLU A 580 46.14 4.53 23.86
N GLU A 581 45.65 3.92 22.77
CA GLU A 581 45.64 4.54 21.45
C GLU A 581 44.63 5.69 21.41
N LYS A 582 45.10 6.86 20.93
CA LYS A 582 44.28 8.06 20.72
C LYS A 582 44.11 8.31 19.22
N LYS A 583 42.86 8.36 18.76
CA LYS A 583 42.49 8.65 17.37
C LYS A 583 41.58 9.87 17.30
N ASP A 584 41.92 10.79 16.41
CA ASP A 584 41.06 11.92 16.06
C ASP A 584 40.17 11.51 14.89
N ILE A 585 38.86 11.69 15.03
CA ILE A 585 37.87 11.38 14.00
C ILE A 585 37.53 12.66 13.27
N ILE A 586 37.81 12.70 11.97
CA ILE A 586 37.52 13.83 11.10
C ILE A 586 36.17 13.60 10.40
N TYR A 587 35.51 14.68 9.99
CA TYR A 587 34.26 14.60 9.24
C TYR A 587 34.43 13.79 7.94
N GLY A 588 33.66 12.70 7.84
CA GLY A 588 33.74 11.71 6.76
C GLY A 588 34.40 10.39 7.16
N ASP A 589 35.12 10.34 8.29
CA ASP A 589 35.83 9.15 8.74
C ASP A 589 34.88 8.08 9.26
N ILE A 590 35.31 6.82 9.12
CA ILE A 590 34.68 5.65 9.70
C ILE A 590 35.78 4.89 10.45
N LEU A 591 35.53 4.56 11.71
CA LEU A 591 36.41 3.71 12.51
C LEU A 591 35.62 2.51 13.03
N TYR A 592 36.20 1.32 12.92
CA TYR A 592 35.53 0.07 13.26
C TYR A 592 36.39 -0.78 14.19
N TYR A 593 35.81 -1.17 15.33
CA TYR A 593 36.40 -2.08 16.32
C TYR A 593 35.59 -3.39 16.31
N PRO A 594 36.03 -4.46 15.62
CA PRO A 594 35.24 -5.69 15.44
C PRO A 594 35.00 -6.48 16.74
N GLU A 595 35.98 -6.52 17.63
CA GLU A 595 35.96 -7.32 18.87
C GLU A 595 35.47 -6.52 20.10
N GLY A 596 34.90 -5.34 19.85
CA GLY A 596 34.60 -4.36 20.89
C GLY A 596 35.83 -3.63 21.41
N ALA A 597 35.59 -2.73 22.36
CA ALA A 597 36.61 -1.87 22.94
C ALA A 597 36.11 -1.17 24.21
N ASN A 598 37.04 -0.74 25.05
CA ASN A 598 36.82 0.20 26.13
C ASN A 598 37.21 1.62 25.68
N LEU A 599 36.24 2.41 25.21
CA LEU A 599 36.48 3.70 24.58
C LEU A 599 36.09 4.86 25.49
N THR A 600 36.94 5.87 25.57
CA THR A 600 36.60 7.22 25.99
C THR A 600 36.37 8.09 24.75
N ILE A 601 35.17 8.64 24.58
CA ILE A 601 34.78 9.48 23.45
C ILE A 601 34.66 10.93 23.93
N ILE A 602 35.43 11.84 23.33
CA ILE A 602 35.48 13.25 23.68
C ILE A 602 35.02 14.06 22.46
N PRO A 603 33.80 14.59 22.45
CA PRO A 603 33.32 15.41 21.34
C PRO A 603 33.96 16.80 21.31
N GLU A 604 34.16 17.33 20.11
CA GLU A 604 34.60 18.71 19.90
C GLU A 604 33.49 19.73 20.23
N LYS A 605 33.86 21.01 20.32
CA LYS A 605 32.89 22.08 20.60
C LYS A 605 31.77 22.10 19.56
N ASN A 606 30.52 22.09 20.03
CA ASN A 606 29.29 22.03 19.22
C ASN A 606 29.08 20.69 18.46
N VAL A 607 29.76 19.62 18.88
CA VAL A 607 29.49 18.25 18.45
C VAL A 607 28.79 17.51 19.59
N PHE A 608 27.78 16.72 19.25
CA PHE A 608 26.95 16.00 20.22
C PHE A 608 26.93 14.51 19.90
N VAL A 609 27.14 13.68 20.93
CA VAL A 609 27.12 12.21 20.82
C VAL A 609 26.11 11.61 21.79
N SER A 610 26.03 12.13 23.01
CA SER A 610 25.07 11.67 24.02
C SER A 610 24.37 12.86 24.67
N LYS A 611 23.67 12.60 25.78
CA LYS A 611 23.15 13.66 26.67
C LYS A 611 24.29 14.40 27.40
N ASN A 612 25.47 13.79 27.50
CA ASN A 612 26.67 14.40 28.06
C ASN A 612 27.50 15.05 26.94
N ILE A 613 27.72 16.35 27.05
CA ILE A 613 28.35 17.17 25.99
C ILE A 613 29.89 17.16 26.13
N LYS A 614 30.44 16.63 27.22
CA LYS A 614 31.90 16.73 27.50
C LYS A 614 32.68 15.46 27.21
N LYS A 615 32.16 14.30 27.59
CA LYS A 615 32.83 13.00 27.49
C LYS A 615 31.80 11.89 27.66
N GLU A 616 31.95 10.79 26.93
CA GLU A 616 31.22 9.54 27.13
C GLU A 616 32.20 8.36 27.22
N ASP A 617 31.93 7.40 28.10
CA ASP A 617 32.67 6.14 28.18
C ASP A 617 31.79 5.00 27.64
N LEU A 618 32.35 4.17 26.75
CA LEU A 618 31.69 3.00 26.16
C LEU A 618 32.60 1.78 26.34
N LYS A 619 32.25 0.90 27.27
CA LYS A 619 32.93 -0.39 27.47
C LYS A 619 32.05 -1.53 26.99
N THR A 620 32.49 -2.25 25.97
CA THR A 620 31.70 -3.35 25.39
C THR A 620 32.58 -4.38 24.69
N ASN A 621 32.09 -5.62 24.65
CA ASN A 621 32.64 -6.71 23.85
C ASN A 621 31.93 -6.86 22.50
N LEU A 622 30.91 -6.02 22.22
CA LEU A 622 30.27 -5.95 20.92
C LEU A 622 31.08 -5.04 20.00
N ALA A 623 30.99 -5.27 18.69
CA ALA A 623 31.66 -4.41 17.73
C ALA A 623 31.25 -2.93 17.91
N VAL A 624 32.15 -2.00 17.65
CA VAL A 624 31.87 -0.56 17.71
C VAL A 624 32.15 0.09 16.36
N VAL A 625 31.17 0.79 15.81
CA VAL A 625 31.31 1.61 14.59
C VAL A 625 31.21 3.08 14.98
N ILE A 626 32.27 3.84 14.73
CA ILE A 626 32.25 5.30 14.84
C ILE A 626 32.02 5.86 13.44
N ASP A 627 30.84 6.42 13.22
CA ASP A 627 30.38 6.90 11.92
C ASP A 627 30.42 8.43 11.86
N GLY A 628 31.57 8.97 11.45
CA GLY A 628 31.83 10.40 11.30
C GLY A 628 31.28 11.03 10.02
N ARG A 629 30.49 10.31 9.21
CA ARG A 629 29.96 10.82 7.92
C ARG A 629 28.90 11.90 8.06
N GLY A 630 28.43 12.17 9.27
CA GLY A 630 27.37 13.13 9.58
C GLY A 630 25.97 12.63 9.26
N ARG A 631 24.96 13.50 9.40
CA ARG A 631 23.53 13.18 9.26
C ARG A 631 22.75 14.37 8.68
N GLY A 632 21.58 14.08 8.12
CA GLY A 632 20.72 15.10 7.51
C GLY A 632 21.41 15.79 6.33
N GLU A 633 21.38 17.12 6.31
CA GLU A 633 22.06 17.94 5.29
C GLU A 633 23.59 17.81 5.31
N TYR A 634 24.18 17.34 6.42
CA TYR A 634 25.62 17.12 6.58
C TYR A 634 26.01 15.65 6.38
N LEU A 635 25.20 14.84 5.70
CA LEU A 635 25.59 13.46 5.38
C LEU A 635 26.50 13.46 4.15
N LYS A 636 27.74 12.98 4.30
CA LYS A 636 28.61 12.69 3.14
C LYS A 636 27.98 11.62 2.26
N ARG A 637 28.03 11.81 0.94
CA ARG A 637 27.50 10.86 -0.08
C ARG A 637 28.27 9.53 -0.16
N LYS A 638 29.14 9.22 0.79
CA LYS A 638 29.93 7.98 0.85
C LYS A 638 29.18 6.92 1.67
N LYS A 639 28.87 5.78 1.07
CA LYS A 639 28.25 4.63 1.77
C LYS A 639 29.21 3.96 2.75
N LEU A 640 28.66 3.28 3.75
CA LEU A 640 29.45 2.60 4.78
C LEU A 640 30.17 1.40 4.16
N ASN A 641 31.48 1.34 4.36
CA ASN A 641 32.27 0.16 4.04
C ASN A 641 33.05 -0.28 5.30
N LEU A 642 32.80 -1.52 5.73
CA LEU A 642 33.45 -2.15 6.90
C LEU A 642 34.45 -3.25 6.48
N TYR A 643 34.68 -3.38 5.18
CA TYR A 643 35.58 -4.36 4.58
C TYR A 643 36.82 -3.65 4.02
N GLU A 644 37.99 -4.27 4.21
CA GLU A 644 39.25 -3.76 3.64
C GLU A 644 39.26 -3.87 2.11
N ASN A 645 38.64 -4.93 1.57
CA ASN A 645 38.44 -5.14 0.13
C ASN A 645 36.97 -5.42 -0.14
N SER A 646 36.44 -4.94 -1.27
CA SER A 646 35.08 -5.27 -1.69
C SER A 646 34.97 -6.78 -1.99
N HIS A 647 33.93 -7.43 -1.47
CA HIS A 647 33.60 -8.82 -1.81
C HIS A 647 32.79 -8.93 -3.11
N PHE A 648 32.44 -7.78 -3.70
CA PHE A 648 31.80 -7.68 -5.00
C PHE A 648 32.77 -8.12 -6.09
N GLN A 649 32.48 -9.24 -6.74
CA GLN A 649 33.27 -9.76 -7.85
C GLN A 649 32.45 -9.69 -9.13
N ILE A 650 32.92 -8.88 -10.07
CA ILE A 650 32.42 -8.89 -11.45
C ILE A 650 33.15 -10.03 -12.16
N ASN A 651 32.61 -11.24 -12.10
CA ASN A 651 33.11 -12.29 -12.98
C ASN A 651 32.73 -11.91 -14.43
N ASN A 652 33.74 -11.58 -15.26
CA ASN A 652 33.63 -11.14 -16.66
C ASN A 652 33.09 -12.21 -17.64
N ILE A 653 32.17 -13.05 -17.21
CA ILE A 653 31.52 -14.08 -18.02
C ILE A 653 30.03 -13.82 -17.88
N GLU A 654 29.34 -13.61 -19.01
CA GLU A 654 27.88 -13.46 -19.12
C GLU A 654 27.15 -14.03 -17.90
N TYR A 655 26.63 -13.13 -17.06
CA TYR A 655 26.21 -13.49 -15.72
C TYR A 655 25.07 -14.52 -15.75
N LYS A 656 25.41 -15.76 -15.44
CA LYS A 656 24.46 -16.84 -15.13
C LYS A 656 23.97 -16.64 -13.70
N THR A 657 23.03 -15.73 -13.48
CA THR A 657 22.18 -15.82 -12.27
C THR A 657 21.38 -17.13 -12.41
N ASN A 658 21.15 -17.86 -11.32
CA ASN A 658 20.22 -18.99 -11.33
C ASN A 658 18.78 -18.56 -11.02
N VAL A 659 18.52 -17.24 -10.97
CA VAL A 659 17.18 -16.67 -10.78
C VAL A 659 16.22 -17.16 -11.87
N TYR A 660 16.76 -17.64 -13.01
CA TYR A 660 16.02 -18.16 -14.15
C TYR A 660 15.70 -19.66 -14.00
N LYS A 661 14.46 -19.98 -13.64
CA LYS A 661 13.86 -21.29 -13.96
C LYS A 661 12.50 -21.10 -14.59
N SER A 662 12.45 -20.93 -15.92
CA SER A 662 11.22 -21.03 -16.71
C SER A 662 10.84 -22.49 -16.90
N ASN A 663 9.70 -22.86 -16.29
CA ASN A 663 8.93 -23.99 -16.77
C ASN A 663 7.93 -23.41 -17.77
N PRO A 664 8.03 -23.76 -19.06
CA PRO A 664 7.09 -23.30 -20.07
C PRO A 664 5.66 -23.61 -19.64
N LYS A 665 4.78 -22.62 -19.78
CA LYS A 665 3.35 -22.80 -19.55
C LYS A 665 2.63 -22.72 -20.88
N ILE A 666 2.51 -23.89 -21.49
CA ILE A 666 1.89 -24.11 -22.78
C ILE A 666 0.69 -25.02 -22.54
N GLU A 667 -0.49 -24.53 -22.88
CA GLU A 667 -1.75 -25.25 -22.70
C GLU A 667 -2.43 -25.37 -24.07
N GLU A 668 -2.78 -26.60 -24.47
CA GLU A 668 -3.59 -26.86 -25.66
C GLU A 668 -4.99 -27.29 -25.24
N GLY A 669 -6.03 -26.76 -25.90
CA GLY A 669 -7.39 -27.16 -25.60
C GLY A 669 -8.45 -26.15 -26.01
N GLU A 670 -9.59 -26.20 -25.33
CA GLU A 670 -10.68 -25.24 -25.47
C GLU A 670 -10.66 -24.25 -24.30
N PHE A 671 -10.63 -22.97 -24.65
CA PHE A 671 -10.58 -21.84 -23.73
C PHE A 671 -11.84 -21.00 -23.87
N ILE A 672 -12.29 -20.41 -22.74
CA ILE A 672 -13.42 -19.49 -22.72
C ILE A 672 -12.91 -18.12 -22.30
N PHE A 673 -13.02 -17.15 -23.20
CA PHE A 673 -12.67 -15.75 -22.95
C PHE A 673 -13.95 -14.95 -22.71
N GLU A 674 -14.12 -14.42 -21.49
CA GLU A 674 -15.16 -13.43 -21.23
C GLU A 674 -14.66 -12.04 -21.60
N ARG A 675 -15.42 -11.36 -22.45
CA ARG A 675 -15.17 -9.98 -22.86
C ARG A 675 -16.28 -9.09 -22.30
N LYS A 676 -15.90 -8.07 -21.54
CA LYS A 676 -16.85 -7.24 -20.78
C LYS A 676 -16.60 -5.76 -20.99
N LEU A 677 -17.66 -5.01 -21.29
CA LEU A 677 -17.62 -3.55 -21.31
C LEU A 677 -17.43 -3.00 -19.88
N PRO A 678 -16.73 -1.87 -19.71
CA PRO A 678 -16.62 -1.17 -18.43
C PRO A 678 -17.99 -0.92 -17.77
N TYR A 679 -18.97 -0.42 -18.53
CA TYR A 679 -20.35 -0.20 -18.10
C TYR A 679 -21.34 -0.57 -19.22
N LYS A 680 -22.65 -0.51 -18.93
CA LYS A 680 -23.70 -0.84 -19.91
C LYS A 680 -23.52 -0.03 -21.22
N GLY A 681 -23.37 -0.74 -22.32
CA GLY A 681 -23.24 -0.19 -23.68
C GLY A 681 -23.98 -1.05 -24.68
N GLU A 682 -23.58 -1.00 -25.94
CA GLU A 682 -24.17 -1.83 -26.99
C GLU A 682 -23.31 -3.09 -27.20
N ILE A 683 -23.93 -4.27 -27.28
CA ILE A 683 -23.28 -5.52 -27.70
C ILE A 683 -23.84 -5.88 -29.07
N PHE A 684 -22.95 -6.08 -30.05
CA PHE A 684 -23.31 -6.25 -31.45
C PHE A 684 -23.46 -7.72 -31.87
N VAL A 685 -22.84 -8.63 -31.13
CA VAL A 685 -22.81 -10.06 -31.47
C VAL A 685 -23.93 -10.86 -30.81
N LYS A 686 -24.23 -12.03 -31.39
CA LYS A 686 -25.23 -12.98 -30.89
C LYS A 686 -24.60 -14.34 -30.59
N LYS A 687 -25.26 -15.12 -29.73
CA LYS A 687 -24.88 -16.52 -29.46
C LYS A 687 -24.87 -17.33 -30.78
N GLY A 688 -23.82 -18.12 -30.99
CA GLY A 688 -23.54 -18.91 -32.19
C GLY A 688 -22.74 -18.17 -33.27
N GLU A 689 -22.50 -16.87 -33.12
CA GLU A 689 -21.75 -16.08 -34.09
C GLU A 689 -20.25 -16.37 -34.03
N LYS A 690 -19.58 -16.45 -35.18
CA LYS A 690 -18.13 -16.64 -35.28
C LYS A 690 -17.44 -15.28 -35.36
N VAL A 691 -16.40 -15.09 -34.56
CA VAL A 691 -15.66 -13.82 -34.46
C VAL A 691 -14.19 -14.01 -34.79
N LYS A 692 -13.54 -12.92 -35.21
CA LYS A 692 -12.09 -12.78 -35.40
C LYS A 692 -11.53 -11.81 -34.34
N PRO A 693 -10.21 -11.80 -34.07
CA PRO A 693 -9.61 -10.91 -33.06
C PRO A 693 -10.01 -9.43 -33.17
N ASP A 694 -10.14 -8.93 -34.40
CA ASP A 694 -10.48 -7.55 -34.76
C ASP A 694 -11.99 -7.24 -34.77
N THR A 695 -12.83 -8.26 -34.51
CA THR A 695 -14.29 -8.08 -34.47
C THR A 695 -14.69 -7.24 -33.26
N ILE A 696 -15.34 -6.11 -33.52
CA ILE A 696 -15.95 -5.28 -32.47
C ILE A 696 -17.20 -6.01 -31.97
N ILE A 697 -17.16 -6.52 -30.74
CA ILE A 697 -18.28 -7.25 -30.14
C ILE A 697 -19.20 -6.34 -29.34
N GLY A 698 -18.73 -5.16 -28.96
CA GLY A 698 -19.56 -4.14 -28.33
C GLY A 698 -18.81 -2.82 -28.16
N GLU A 699 -19.52 -1.78 -27.73
CA GLU A 699 -18.89 -0.48 -27.48
C GLU A 699 -19.61 0.35 -26.41
N ASN A 700 -18.84 1.23 -25.76
CA ASN A 700 -19.35 2.36 -25.01
C ASN A 700 -19.09 3.65 -25.83
N LYS A 701 -20.14 4.22 -26.43
CA LYS A 701 -20.05 5.41 -27.30
C LYS A 701 -19.68 6.71 -26.58
N PHE A 702 -19.98 6.80 -25.28
CA PHE A 702 -19.82 8.01 -24.47
C PHE A 702 -18.99 7.72 -23.21
N THR A 703 -18.79 8.72 -22.36
CA THR A 703 -18.33 8.51 -20.97
C THR A 703 -19.45 7.93 -20.10
N PRO A 704 -19.15 7.25 -18.98
CA PRO A 704 -20.17 6.78 -18.05
C PRO A 704 -21.16 7.92 -17.69
N PRO A 705 -22.48 7.71 -17.82
CA PRO A 705 -23.47 8.76 -17.59
C PRO A 705 -23.34 9.34 -16.17
N ARG A 706 -23.40 10.67 -16.07
CA ARG A 706 -23.28 11.38 -14.79
C ARG A 706 -24.60 11.40 -14.05
N ILE A 707 -24.54 11.44 -12.72
CA ILE A 707 -25.71 11.75 -11.89
C ILE A 707 -25.56 13.17 -11.35
N PHE A 708 -26.66 13.91 -11.41
CA PHE A 708 -26.78 15.25 -10.92
C PHE A 708 -27.73 15.24 -9.72
N ILE A 709 -27.19 15.62 -8.56
CA ILE A 709 -27.97 15.77 -7.33
C ILE A 709 -28.28 17.24 -7.16
N ILE A 710 -29.57 17.57 -7.23
CA ILE A 710 -30.07 18.91 -7.01
C ILE A 710 -30.60 18.96 -5.59
N ASP A 711 -29.93 19.72 -4.73
CA ASP A 711 -30.36 20.00 -3.37
C ASP A 711 -31.13 21.32 -3.34
N LEU A 712 -32.46 21.21 -3.17
CA LEU A 712 -33.31 22.38 -3.13
C LEU A 712 -33.01 23.28 -1.92
N LYS A 713 -32.41 22.77 -0.83
CA LYS A 713 -31.93 23.60 0.30
C LYS A 713 -30.90 24.61 -0.15
N ARG A 714 -29.95 24.16 -0.96
CA ARG A 714 -28.91 25.01 -1.53
C ARG A 714 -29.47 25.97 -2.57
N VAL A 715 -30.45 25.52 -3.36
CA VAL A 715 -31.09 26.31 -4.42
C VAL A 715 -31.93 27.46 -3.85
N VAL A 716 -32.70 27.20 -2.80
CA VAL A 716 -33.56 28.19 -2.13
C VAL A 716 -32.77 29.04 -1.13
N GLY A 717 -31.65 28.51 -0.64
CA GLY A 717 -30.83 29.07 0.43
C GLY A 717 -31.28 28.56 1.79
N TYR A 718 -30.33 28.13 2.64
CA TYR A 718 -30.59 27.44 3.91
C TYR A 718 -31.66 28.15 4.78
N ASN A 719 -31.47 29.44 5.04
CA ASN A 719 -32.39 30.25 5.87
C ASN A 719 -33.82 30.39 5.29
N ASN A 720 -33.97 30.27 3.97
CA ASN A 720 -35.28 30.37 3.31
C ASN A 720 -35.93 29.01 3.10
N PHE A 721 -35.13 27.95 2.98
CA PHE A 721 -35.63 26.60 2.86
C PHE A 721 -36.27 26.11 4.16
N ASP A 722 -35.73 26.49 5.32
CA ASP A 722 -36.30 26.12 6.62
C ASP A 722 -37.69 26.77 6.88
N LYS A 723 -38.09 27.73 6.03
CA LYS A 723 -39.44 28.33 6.05
C LYS A 723 -40.45 27.57 5.20
N LEU A 724 -40.01 26.60 4.38
CA LEU A 724 -40.88 25.76 3.55
C LEU A 724 -41.23 24.48 4.31
N ASP A 725 -42.52 24.13 4.39
CA ASP A 725 -42.92 22.84 4.94
C ASP A 725 -42.72 21.70 3.91
N SER A 726 -42.79 20.45 4.36
CA SER A 726 -42.62 19.28 3.48
C SER A 726 -43.67 19.19 2.38
N ARG A 727 -44.85 19.81 2.56
CA ARG A 727 -45.93 19.85 1.56
C ARG A 727 -45.67 20.92 0.51
N ASP A 728 -45.12 22.07 0.90
CA ASP A 728 -44.72 23.16 0.00
C ASP A 728 -43.57 22.72 -0.91
N ILE A 729 -42.60 21.97 -0.37
CA ILE A 729 -41.51 21.38 -1.15
C ILE A 729 -42.05 20.40 -2.19
N ARG A 730 -42.92 19.45 -1.80
CA ARG A 730 -43.51 18.49 -2.74
C ARG A 730 -44.37 19.17 -3.81
N LYS A 731 -45.22 20.12 -3.42
CA LYS A 731 -46.04 20.90 -4.37
C LYS A 731 -45.18 21.73 -5.34
N GLY A 732 -44.00 22.14 -4.89
CA GLY A 732 -43.09 22.93 -5.71
C GLY A 732 -42.30 22.13 -6.73
N ILE A 733 -42.12 20.81 -6.51
CA ILE A 733 -41.43 19.94 -7.47
C ILE A 733 -42.34 19.68 -8.68
N MET A 734 -41.82 19.95 -9.87
CA MET A 734 -42.60 19.97 -11.12
C MET A 734 -42.35 18.75 -12.01
N VAL A 735 -41.64 17.74 -11.50
CA VAL A 735 -41.27 16.52 -12.20
C VAL A 735 -41.51 15.31 -11.30
N ASN A 736 -41.70 14.14 -11.88
CA ASN A 736 -41.87 12.88 -11.17
C ASN A 736 -40.68 11.95 -11.40
N GLU A 737 -40.52 10.96 -10.53
CA GLU A 737 -39.57 9.87 -10.76
C GLU A 737 -39.88 9.15 -12.08
N GLY A 738 -38.84 8.90 -12.89
CA GLY A 738 -38.96 8.33 -14.22
C GLY A 738 -39.05 9.36 -15.35
N ASP A 739 -39.35 10.64 -15.07
CA ASP A 739 -39.50 11.68 -16.09
C ASP A 739 -38.18 11.98 -16.80
N ASN A 740 -38.24 12.26 -18.10
CA ASN A 740 -37.12 12.81 -18.86
C ASN A 740 -37.18 14.34 -18.85
N VAL A 741 -36.16 14.97 -18.30
CA VAL A 741 -36.04 16.41 -18.14
C VAL A 741 -35.11 16.98 -19.22
N LYS A 742 -35.52 18.08 -19.86
CA LYS A 742 -34.69 18.84 -20.80
C LYS A 742 -33.83 19.88 -20.06
N MET A 743 -32.70 20.26 -20.65
CA MET A 743 -31.93 21.39 -20.13
C MET A 743 -32.77 22.68 -20.17
N HIS A 744 -32.68 23.47 -19.11
CA HIS A 744 -33.49 24.65 -18.78
C HIS A 744 -34.98 24.39 -18.51
N GLN A 745 -35.43 23.14 -18.46
CA GLN A 745 -36.79 22.82 -18.01
C GLN A 745 -36.93 23.17 -16.52
N LYS A 746 -37.99 23.89 -16.16
CA LYS A 746 -38.33 24.16 -14.75
C LYS A 746 -38.67 22.84 -14.07
N ILE A 747 -37.97 22.55 -12.98
CA ILE A 747 -38.16 21.32 -12.19
C ILE A 747 -38.60 21.62 -10.76
N PHE A 748 -38.46 22.86 -10.31
CA PHE A 748 -38.94 23.28 -9.00
C PHE A 748 -39.39 24.74 -9.01
N LYS A 749 -40.43 25.05 -8.23
CA LYS A 749 -40.92 26.40 -7.98
C LYS A 749 -41.52 26.49 -6.57
N ALA A 750 -41.12 27.48 -5.79
CA ALA A 750 -41.72 27.75 -4.48
C ALA A 750 -41.99 29.24 -4.27
N ASP A 751 -42.99 29.55 -3.44
CA ASP A 751 -43.32 30.89 -2.97
C ASP A 751 -42.88 31.03 -1.51
N LEU A 752 -42.11 32.06 -1.18
CA LEU A 752 -41.51 32.24 0.15
C LEU A 752 -42.41 33.04 1.12
N GLY A 753 -43.73 33.04 0.88
CA GLY A 753 -44.75 33.71 1.70
C GLY A 753 -45.29 35.03 1.09
N LEU A 754 -46.23 35.67 1.79
CA LEU A 754 -47.00 36.86 1.33
C LEU A 754 -46.14 38.06 0.86
N PHE A 755 -44.90 38.18 1.34
CA PHE A 755 -43.93 39.23 0.97
C PHE A 755 -42.60 38.65 0.42
N GLY A 756 -42.54 37.34 0.16
CA GLY A 756 -41.34 36.62 -0.27
C GLY A 756 -41.15 36.63 -1.79
N SER A 757 -39.90 36.51 -2.24
CA SER A 757 -39.56 36.33 -3.65
C SER A 757 -39.85 34.90 -4.13
N LYS A 758 -40.38 34.76 -5.35
CA LYS A 758 -40.61 33.44 -5.98
C LYS A 758 -39.28 32.82 -6.37
N VAL A 759 -39.02 31.61 -5.89
CA VAL A 759 -37.85 30.82 -6.30
C VAL A 759 -38.25 29.85 -7.40
N THR A 760 -37.47 29.78 -8.47
CA THR A 760 -37.65 28.79 -9.55
C THR A 760 -36.31 28.19 -9.87
N TYR A 761 -36.26 26.88 -10.05
CA TYR A 761 -35.07 26.17 -10.47
C TYR A 761 -35.33 25.39 -11.75
N THR A 762 -34.36 25.49 -12.66
CA THR A 762 -34.37 24.84 -13.95
C THR A 762 -33.24 23.81 -14.00
N SER A 763 -33.51 22.65 -14.58
CA SER A 763 -32.46 21.64 -14.77
C SER A 763 -31.35 22.18 -15.65
N HIS A 764 -30.10 22.05 -15.21
CA HIS A 764 -28.92 22.46 -15.98
C HIS A 764 -28.45 21.38 -16.95
N VAL A 765 -29.14 20.24 -16.97
CA VAL A 765 -28.77 19.07 -17.75
C VAL A 765 -29.99 18.40 -18.34
N ARG A 766 -29.78 17.65 -19.41
CA ARG A 766 -30.78 16.70 -19.87
C ARG A 766 -30.59 15.40 -19.09
N GLY A 767 -31.64 14.91 -18.45
CA GLY A 767 -31.52 13.72 -17.63
C GLY A 767 -32.85 13.07 -17.31
N LYS A 768 -32.80 11.80 -16.90
CA LYS A 768 -33.94 11.06 -16.36
C LYS A 768 -33.98 11.23 -14.85
N VAL A 769 -35.12 11.64 -14.29
CA VAL A 769 -35.32 11.67 -12.84
C VAL A 769 -35.27 10.24 -12.33
N LEU A 770 -34.28 9.93 -11.51
CA LEU A 770 -34.16 8.65 -10.86
C LEU A 770 -34.98 8.62 -9.58
N GLN A 771 -34.88 9.69 -8.79
CA GLN A 771 -35.43 9.72 -7.44
C GLN A 771 -35.74 11.16 -7.02
N ILE A 772 -36.80 11.33 -6.23
CA ILE A 772 -37.18 12.57 -5.56
C ILE A 772 -37.41 12.27 -4.08
N GLU A 773 -36.68 12.97 -3.22
CA GLU A 773 -36.77 12.78 -1.76
C GLU A 773 -37.61 13.87 -1.10
N ASP A 774 -38.29 13.50 -0.01
CA ASP A 774 -39.20 14.37 0.74
C ASP A 774 -38.53 15.62 1.34
N ASN A 775 -37.21 15.59 1.52
CA ASN A 775 -36.41 16.71 2.01
C ASN A 775 -35.96 17.68 0.89
N GLY A 776 -36.47 17.51 -0.34
CA GLY A 776 -36.21 18.41 -1.46
C GLY A 776 -34.97 18.06 -2.28
N LEU A 777 -34.61 16.79 -2.39
CA LEU A 777 -33.54 16.37 -3.30
C LEU A 777 -34.11 15.77 -4.57
N ILE A 778 -33.51 16.13 -5.70
CA ILE A 778 -33.85 15.56 -7.01
C ILE A 778 -32.59 14.96 -7.61
N VAL A 779 -32.63 13.67 -7.92
CA VAL A 779 -31.52 12.93 -8.54
C VAL A 779 -31.81 12.70 -10.02
N LEU A 780 -30.99 13.27 -10.90
CA LEU A 780 -31.09 13.12 -12.35
C LEU A 780 -29.94 12.28 -12.90
N ARG A 781 -30.20 11.27 -13.72
CA ARG A 781 -29.18 10.59 -14.54
C ARG A 781 -29.09 11.25 -15.91
N GLU A 782 -27.89 11.66 -16.31
CA GLU A 782 -27.59 12.22 -17.62
C GLU A 782 -28.14 11.35 -18.76
N ILE A 783 -28.80 11.98 -19.72
CA ILE A 783 -29.16 11.36 -21.00
C ILE A 783 -28.15 11.86 -22.05
N GLN A 784 -27.36 10.96 -22.60
CA GLN A 784 -26.25 11.28 -23.51
C GLN A 784 -26.66 11.00 -24.97
N ASP A 785 -26.80 12.07 -25.77
CA ASP A 785 -27.08 12.01 -27.20
C ASP A 785 -26.22 13.02 -27.98
N TYR A 786 -24.94 13.07 -27.63
CA TYR A 786 -24.03 14.14 -28.08
C TYR A 786 -23.66 14.04 -29.56
N SER A 787 -23.66 15.20 -30.22
CA SER A 787 -23.18 15.32 -31.60
C SER A 787 -21.66 15.33 -31.63
N LYS A 788 -21.07 14.45 -32.44
CA LYS A 788 -19.63 14.44 -32.73
C LYS A 788 -19.20 15.50 -33.77
N LYS A 789 -20.12 16.23 -34.39
CA LYS A 789 -19.77 17.27 -35.38
C LYS A 789 -19.28 18.53 -34.66
N PRO A 790 -18.08 19.06 -34.96
CA PRO A 790 -17.63 20.35 -34.44
C PRO A 790 -18.65 21.44 -34.74
N GLN A 791 -18.95 22.28 -33.75
CA GLN A 791 -19.88 23.40 -33.89
C GLN A 791 -19.14 24.73 -33.73
N LYS A 792 -19.03 25.49 -34.82
CA LYS A 792 -18.51 26.86 -34.81
C LYS A 792 -19.57 27.81 -34.24
N VAL A 793 -19.20 28.59 -33.23
CA VAL A 793 -20.04 29.60 -32.60
C VAL A 793 -19.42 30.98 -32.83
N GLU A 794 -20.05 31.76 -33.70
CA GLU A 794 -19.62 33.14 -34.03
C GLU A 794 -19.89 34.09 -32.86
N ILE A 795 -18.88 34.37 -32.02
CA ILE A 795 -19.02 35.18 -30.80
C ILE A 795 -19.07 36.67 -31.11
N ALA A 796 -18.06 37.19 -31.83
CA ALA A 796 -17.92 38.61 -32.17
C ALA A 796 -19.15 39.13 -32.92
N LYS A 797 -19.58 38.39 -33.95
CA LYS A 797 -20.77 38.71 -34.75
C LYS A 797 -22.05 38.78 -33.92
N ARG A 798 -22.24 37.84 -32.98
CA ARG A 798 -23.43 37.77 -32.13
C ARG A 798 -23.43 38.82 -31.02
N LEU A 799 -22.26 39.15 -30.46
CA LEU A 799 -22.11 40.19 -29.45
C LEU A 799 -21.99 41.62 -30.02
N ARG A 800 -21.79 41.75 -31.34
CA ARG A 800 -21.50 43.03 -32.02
C ARG A 800 -20.26 43.73 -31.46
N VAL A 801 -19.20 42.96 -31.20
CA VAL A 801 -17.89 43.46 -30.74
C VAL A 801 -16.81 43.11 -31.76
N LYS A 802 -15.65 43.77 -31.70
CA LYS A 802 -14.49 43.40 -32.52
C LYS A 802 -14.01 41.99 -32.15
N PRO A 803 -13.58 41.15 -33.12
CA PRO A 803 -12.99 39.83 -32.86
C PRO A 803 -11.95 39.84 -31.73
N SER A 804 -11.02 40.80 -31.75
CA SER A 804 -9.96 40.94 -30.76
C SER A 804 -10.46 41.12 -29.31
N HIS A 805 -11.72 41.52 -29.12
CA HIS A 805 -12.29 41.80 -27.80
C HIS A 805 -13.12 40.64 -27.24
N ILE A 806 -13.35 39.54 -27.97
CA ILE A 806 -14.27 38.47 -27.51
C ILE A 806 -13.83 37.86 -26.17
N LYS A 807 -12.52 37.79 -25.90
CA LYS A 807 -11.94 37.15 -24.70
C LYS A 807 -12.44 37.77 -23.40
N GLY A 808 -12.71 39.08 -23.39
CA GLY A 808 -13.26 39.80 -22.24
C GLY A 808 -14.74 39.51 -21.93
N TYR A 809 -15.44 38.79 -22.82
CA TYR A 809 -16.88 38.52 -22.72
C TYR A 809 -17.23 37.04 -22.60
N LEU A 810 -16.23 36.15 -22.66
CA LEU A 810 -16.41 34.71 -22.55
C LEU A 810 -16.52 34.30 -21.08
N ASN A 811 -17.46 33.38 -20.81
CA ASN A 811 -17.61 32.71 -19.52
C ASN A 811 -16.87 31.36 -19.48
N VAL A 812 -16.16 31.02 -20.56
CA VAL A 812 -15.49 29.75 -20.79
C VAL A 812 -14.09 29.97 -21.36
N ARG A 813 -13.23 28.99 -21.17
CA ARG A 813 -11.85 28.93 -21.67
C ARG A 813 -11.69 27.72 -22.59
N GLU A 814 -10.64 27.74 -23.41
CA GLU A 814 -10.21 26.53 -24.11
C GLU A 814 -9.95 25.41 -23.11
N GLY A 815 -10.38 24.20 -23.44
CA GLY A 815 -10.36 23.05 -22.55
C GLY A 815 -11.59 22.89 -21.65
N ASP A 816 -12.44 23.92 -21.51
CA ASP A 816 -13.66 23.79 -20.70
C ASP A 816 -14.68 22.84 -21.37
N PHE A 817 -15.25 21.92 -20.59
CA PHE A 817 -16.39 21.12 -21.03
C PHE A 817 -17.69 21.89 -20.82
N VAL A 818 -18.50 22.01 -21.87
CA VAL A 818 -19.78 22.73 -21.87
C VAL A 818 -20.94 21.83 -22.28
N TYR A 819 -22.10 22.04 -21.66
CA TYR A 819 -23.35 21.36 -22.05
C TYR A 819 -24.14 22.18 -23.08
N LYS A 820 -24.88 21.51 -23.95
CA LYS A 820 -25.78 22.15 -24.93
C LYS A 820 -26.78 23.09 -24.23
N GLY A 821 -26.63 24.39 -24.43
CA GLY A 821 -27.46 25.43 -23.81
C GLY A 821 -26.78 26.17 -22.66
N GLN A 822 -25.57 25.79 -22.26
CA GLN A 822 -24.75 26.52 -21.28
C GLN A 822 -24.32 27.88 -21.86
N GLY A 823 -24.25 28.92 -21.03
CA GLY A 823 -23.81 30.25 -21.44
C GLY A 823 -22.31 30.27 -21.78
N LEU A 824 -21.97 30.61 -23.02
CA LEU A 824 -20.60 30.73 -23.52
C LEU A 824 -20.07 32.16 -23.38
N ALA A 825 -20.91 33.15 -23.67
CA ALA A 825 -20.52 34.56 -23.68
C ALA A 825 -21.70 35.46 -23.33
N THR A 826 -21.39 36.61 -22.73
CA THR A 826 -22.40 37.61 -22.36
C THR A 826 -21.94 39.00 -22.81
N SER A 827 -22.83 39.76 -23.45
CA SER A 827 -22.53 41.14 -23.87
C SER A 827 -22.24 42.07 -22.68
N PRO A 828 -21.50 43.19 -22.87
CA PRO A 828 -21.17 44.12 -21.80
C PRO A 828 -22.38 44.69 -21.04
N LYS A 829 -23.50 44.94 -21.74
CA LYS A 829 -24.77 45.39 -21.14
C LYS A 829 -25.67 44.25 -20.63
N LYS A 830 -25.20 43.00 -20.70
CA LYS A 830 -25.98 41.78 -20.38
C LYS A 830 -27.29 41.61 -21.17
N GLU A 831 -27.37 42.19 -22.37
CA GLU A 831 -28.54 42.11 -23.26
C GLU A 831 -28.50 40.87 -24.17
N VAL A 832 -27.32 40.43 -24.60
CA VAL A 832 -27.12 39.25 -25.45
C VAL A 832 -26.41 38.14 -24.68
N PHE A 833 -27.00 36.95 -24.69
CA PHE A 833 -26.46 35.73 -24.10
C PHE A 833 -26.24 34.68 -25.20
N ILE A 834 -24.99 34.29 -25.42
CA ILE A 834 -24.67 33.24 -26.38
C ILE A 834 -24.60 31.92 -25.62
N LYS A 835 -25.40 30.95 -26.04
CA LYS A 835 -25.43 29.60 -25.47
C LYS A 835 -24.74 28.59 -26.37
N SER A 836 -24.21 27.53 -25.78
CA SER A 836 -23.59 26.42 -26.52
C SER A 836 -24.62 25.68 -27.37
N PRO A 837 -24.38 25.45 -28.67
CA PRO A 837 -25.30 24.71 -29.55
C PRO A 837 -25.23 23.19 -29.35
N SER A 838 -24.13 22.67 -28.81
CA SER A 838 -23.85 21.25 -28.56
C SER A 838 -23.20 21.06 -27.19
N THR A 839 -23.18 19.82 -26.72
CA THR A 839 -22.34 19.40 -25.59
C THR A 839 -20.96 19.03 -26.14
N GLY A 840 -19.88 19.42 -25.47
CA GLY A 840 -18.51 19.15 -25.91
C GLY A 840 -17.49 20.02 -25.19
N THR A 841 -16.22 19.88 -25.55
CA THR A 841 -15.13 20.73 -25.04
C THR A 841 -14.91 21.93 -25.95
N ILE A 842 -14.57 23.08 -25.39
CA ILE A 842 -14.11 24.25 -26.15
C ILE A 842 -12.71 23.91 -26.72
N LYS A 843 -12.64 23.65 -28.02
CA LYS A 843 -11.39 23.25 -28.69
C LYS A 843 -10.54 24.42 -29.15
N GLU A 844 -11.20 25.52 -29.49
CA GLU A 844 -10.56 26.69 -30.07
C GLU A 844 -11.36 27.92 -29.71
N ILE A 845 -10.67 28.99 -29.34
CA ILE A 845 -11.17 30.36 -29.23
C ILE A 845 -10.32 31.22 -30.18
N ASN A 846 -10.86 31.52 -31.35
CA ASN A 846 -10.19 32.33 -32.35
C ASN A 846 -10.52 33.82 -32.16
N THR A 847 -9.53 34.60 -31.70
CA THR A 847 -9.69 36.05 -31.47
C THR A 847 -9.50 36.90 -32.71
N ASP A 848 -8.96 36.36 -33.80
CA ASP A 848 -8.74 37.10 -35.04
C ASP A 848 -10.02 37.16 -35.88
N GLU A 849 -10.73 36.03 -35.97
CA GLU A 849 -12.03 35.91 -36.65
C GLU A 849 -13.23 36.04 -35.69
N GLY A 850 -13.02 35.84 -34.38
CA GLY A 850 -14.03 36.15 -33.37
C GLY A 850 -15.03 35.03 -33.10
N TYR A 851 -14.61 33.77 -33.14
CA TYR A 851 -15.47 32.60 -32.92
C TYR A 851 -14.87 31.64 -31.88
N LEU A 852 -15.66 30.64 -31.47
CA LEU A 852 -15.15 29.46 -30.76
C LEU A 852 -15.70 28.16 -31.36
N ILE A 853 -15.03 27.03 -31.10
CA ILE A 853 -15.47 25.70 -31.55
C ILE A 853 -15.80 24.83 -30.35
N VAL A 854 -17.02 24.25 -30.36
CA VAL A 854 -17.45 23.22 -29.40
C VAL A 854 -17.43 21.86 -30.09
N HIS A 855 -16.71 20.89 -29.54
CA HIS A 855 -16.58 19.56 -30.14
C HIS A 855 -16.58 18.47 -29.06
N TYR A 856 -17.43 17.45 -29.23
CA TYR A 856 -17.38 16.22 -28.43
C TYR A 856 -16.61 15.15 -29.20
N ASP A 857 -15.32 15.03 -28.92
CA ASP A 857 -14.38 14.20 -29.68
C ASP A 857 -13.82 13.04 -28.86
N LEU A 858 -14.68 12.40 -28.05
CA LEU A 858 -14.30 11.18 -27.35
C LEU A 858 -14.40 9.97 -28.29
N GLU A 859 -13.29 9.24 -28.37
CA GLU A 859 -13.24 7.95 -29.05
C GLU A 859 -14.08 6.91 -28.27
N PRO A 860 -14.95 6.14 -28.95
CA PRO A 860 -15.70 5.08 -28.31
C PRO A 860 -14.77 4.04 -27.72
N ASN A 861 -15.05 3.59 -26.49
CA ASN A 861 -14.37 2.42 -25.95
C ASN A 861 -14.94 1.16 -26.60
N ARG A 862 -14.20 0.61 -27.56
CA ARG A 862 -14.57 -0.60 -28.32
C ARG A 862 -14.09 -1.84 -27.58
N LEU A 863 -15.02 -2.78 -27.39
CA LEU A 863 -14.71 -4.11 -26.90
C LEU A 863 -14.43 -5.02 -28.09
N MET A 864 -13.17 -5.39 -28.25
CA MET A 864 -12.74 -6.35 -29.28
C MET A 864 -12.93 -7.79 -28.81
N ALA A 865 -13.17 -8.69 -29.74
CA ALA A 865 -13.21 -10.13 -29.50
C ALA A 865 -11.90 -10.67 -28.93
N PHE A 866 -10.76 -10.04 -29.28
CA PHE A 866 -9.40 -10.42 -28.91
C PHE A 866 -8.92 -11.74 -29.51
N THR A 867 -9.78 -12.74 -29.68
CA THR A 867 -9.42 -14.06 -30.22
C THR A 867 -10.41 -14.54 -31.29
N ARG A 868 -10.01 -15.51 -32.10
CA ARG A 868 -10.93 -16.22 -33.01
C ARG A 868 -11.73 -17.25 -32.22
N GLY A 869 -13.04 -17.31 -32.44
CA GLY A 869 -13.89 -18.27 -31.73
C GLY A 869 -15.37 -18.13 -32.04
N GLU A 870 -16.19 -18.84 -31.27
CA GLU A 870 -17.66 -18.80 -31.34
C GLU A 870 -18.24 -18.16 -30.07
N ILE A 871 -19.22 -17.28 -30.22
CA ILE A 871 -19.94 -16.68 -29.09
C ILE A 871 -20.85 -17.75 -28.46
N ILE A 872 -20.56 -18.14 -27.23
CA ILE A 872 -21.35 -19.16 -26.51
C ILE A 872 -22.40 -18.55 -25.57
N GLU A 873 -22.20 -17.31 -25.15
CA GLU A 873 -23.07 -16.60 -24.21
C GLU A 873 -22.99 -15.09 -24.47
N VAL A 874 -24.13 -14.40 -24.44
CA VAL A 874 -24.22 -12.93 -24.49
C VAL A 874 -25.04 -12.46 -23.31
N LYS A 875 -24.47 -11.56 -22.51
CA LYS A 875 -25.17 -10.81 -21.48
C LYS A 875 -25.50 -9.45 -22.04
N GLU A 876 -26.80 -9.17 -22.14
CA GLU A 876 -27.33 -7.99 -22.80
C GLU A 876 -26.64 -6.69 -22.33
N ASN A 877 -26.19 -5.89 -23.29
CA ASN A 877 -25.57 -4.58 -23.07
C ASN A 877 -24.28 -4.58 -22.23
N ILE A 878 -23.64 -5.72 -21.95
CA ILE A 878 -22.47 -5.73 -21.05
C ILE A 878 -21.34 -6.70 -21.40
N SER A 879 -21.59 -7.94 -21.81
CA SER A 879 -20.51 -8.90 -22.07
C SER A 879 -20.89 -10.00 -23.05
N ALA A 880 -19.87 -10.66 -23.60
CA ALA A 880 -19.99 -11.87 -24.39
C ALA A 880 -18.86 -12.86 -24.01
N LYS A 881 -19.15 -14.16 -24.03
CA LYS A 881 -18.16 -15.23 -23.84
C LYS A 881 -17.84 -15.87 -25.18
N ILE A 882 -16.55 -16.00 -25.46
CA ILE A 882 -16.01 -16.53 -26.70
C ILE A 882 -15.33 -17.87 -26.39
N LYS A 883 -15.76 -18.92 -27.08
CA LYS A 883 -15.10 -20.22 -27.03
C LYS A 883 -14.08 -20.30 -28.16
N THR A 884 -12.82 -20.57 -27.79
CA THR A 884 -11.69 -20.67 -28.71
C THR A 884 -11.01 -22.00 -28.51
N ARG A 885 -10.63 -22.67 -29.60
CA ARG A 885 -9.81 -23.89 -29.55
C ARG A 885 -8.44 -23.56 -30.11
N GLY A 886 -7.37 -23.96 -29.42
CA GLY A 886 -6.02 -23.64 -29.86
C GLY A 886 -4.97 -23.88 -28.78
N ILE A 887 -3.89 -23.11 -28.86
CA ILE A 887 -2.76 -23.16 -27.93
C ILE A 887 -2.64 -21.81 -27.24
N THR A 888 -2.40 -21.82 -25.93
CA THR A 888 -2.01 -20.64 -25.17
C THR A 888 -0.59 -20.81 -24.65
N ILE A 889 0.24 -19.80 -24.87
CA ILE A 889 1.63 -19.74 -24.41
C ILE A 889 1.74 -18.54 -23.47
N ARG A 890 2.22 -18.73 -22.25
CA ARG A 890 2.35 -17.64 -21.27
C ARG A 890 3.79 -17.14 -21.18
N GLY A 891 4.00 -15.85 -21.34
CA GLY A 891 5.30 -15.22 -21.07
C GLY A 891 5.54 -14.97 -19.58
N ARG A 892 6.71 -14.42 -19.27
CA ARG A 892 7.10 -14.04 -17.90
C ARG A 892 6.62 -12.65 -17.52
N ILE A 893 6.91 -11.70 -18.40
CA ILE A 893 6.49 -10.31 -18.30
C ILE A 893 6.17 -9.80 -19.71
N GLY A 894 5.17 -8.94 -19.81
CA GLY A 894 4.82 -8.27 -21.04
C GLY A 894 4.46 -6.83 -20.78
N PHE A 895 4.30 -6.07 -21.85
CA PHE A 895 4.00 -4.65 -21.83
C PHE A 895 3.07 -4.30 -22.98
N GLY A 896 2.34 -3.21 -22.83
CA GLY A 896 1.37 -2.74 -23.81
C GLY A 896 0.06 -3.54 -23.80
N ASN A 897 -0.94 -2.91 -24.42
CA ASN A 897 -2.30 -3.42 -24.50
C ASN A 897 -2.41 -4.72 -25.31
N GLU A 898 -3.63 -5.25 -25.40
CA GLU A 898 -3.93 -6.38 -26.29
C GLU A 898 -3.72 -5.99 -27.77
N ASN A 899 -3.08 -6.87 -28.54
CA ASN A 899 -2.89 -6.70 -29.98
C ASN A 899 -2.97 -8.06 -30.69
N TYR A 900 -2.95 -8.07 -32.02
CA TYR A 900 -3.01 -9.29 -32.81
C TYR A 900 -2.28 -9.11 -34.14
N GLY A 901 -1.80 -10.20 -34.71
CA GLY A 901 -1.14 -10.14 -36.00
C GLY A 901 -0.58 -11.48 -36.44
N GLN A 902 -0.08 -11.50 -37.67
CA GLN A 902 0.65 -12.65 -38.19
C GLN A 902 2.07 -12.64 -37.63
N VAL A 903 2.53 -13.77 -37.09
CA VAL A 903 3.88 -13.96 -36.57
C VAL A 903 4.86 -14.04 -37.73
N ILE A 904 5.98 -13.31 -37.61
CA ILE A 904 7.12 -13.41 -38.51
C ILE A 904 8.40 -13.45 -37.69
N THR A 905 9.19 -14.49 -37.95
CA THR A 905 10.49 -14.68 -37.32
C THR A 905 11.51 -13.69 -37.89
N VAL A 906 12.16 -12.95 -37.00
CA VAL A 906 13.21 -11.97 -37.31
C VAL A 906 14.57 -12.62 -37.03
N LYS A 907 15.27 -13.00 -38.11
CA LYS A 907 16.61 -13.62 -38.02
C LYS A 907 17.72 -12.60 -37.72
N ASP A 908 17.54 -11.38 -38.20
CA ASP A 908 18.45 -10.26 -38.00
C ASP A 908 17.70 -9.11 -37.32
N THR A 909 17.98 -8.91 -36.04
CA THR A 909 17.37 -7.88 -35.20
C THR A 909 17.79 -6.47 -35.63
N GLU A 910 18.86 -6.32 -36.41
CA GLU A 910 19.31 -5.02 -36.92
C GLU A 910 18.56 -4.58 -38.18
N ASN A 911 17.98 -5.52 -38.93
CA ASN A 911 17.37 -5.26 -40.24
C ASN A 911 15.85 -5.49 -40.25
N ILE A 912 15.12 -4.57 -39.60
CA ILE A 912 13.65 -4.54 -39.57
C ILE A 912 13.16 -3.51 -40.59
N GLU A 913 12.51 -3.99 -41.66
CA GLU A 913 12.01 -3.20 -42.80
C GLU A 913 10.49 -2.94 -42.75
N GLY A 914 9.98 -2.10 -43.66
CA GLY A 914 8.55 -1.77 -43.75
C GLY A 914 7.60 -2.95 -44.01
N ARG A 915 8.10 -4.10 -44.52
CA ARG A 915 7.30 -5.32 -44.73
C ARG A 915 6.71 -5.92 -43.45
N PHE A 916 7.26 -5.56 -42.29
CA PHE A 916 6.86 -6.08 -40.98
C PHE A 916 5.76 -5.24 -40.30
N LYS A 917 5.21 -4.21 -40.97
CA LYS A 917 4.11 -3.41 -40.46
C LYS A 917 2.88 -4.26 -40.12
N ASN A 918 2.26 -4.02 -38.96
CA ASN A 918 1.13 -4.78 -38.42
C ASN A 918 1.39 -6.30 -38.24
N LYS A 919 2.65 -6.70 -38.09
CA LYS A 919 3.06 -8.10 -37.83
C LYS A 919 3.55 -8.27 -36.40
N VAL A 920 3.51 -9.49 -35.91
CA VAL A 920 4.12 -9.87 -34.62
C VAL A 920 5.53 -10.35 -34.90
N LEU A 921 6.53 -9.67 -34.36
CA LEU A 921 7.94 -9.98 -34.57
C LEU A 921 8.38 -11.02 -33.54
N LEU A 922 8.82 -12.19 -34.01
CA LEU A 922 9.38 -13.23 -33.15
C LEU A 922 10.90 -13.20 -33.24
N SER A 923 11.58 -12.99 -32.12
CA SER A 923 13.03 -13.10 -32.00
C SER A 923 13.38 -14.24 -31.04
N PHE A 924 14.26 -15.15 -31.46
CA PHE A 924 14.85 -16.16 -30.58
C PHE A 924 16.08 -15.64 -29.81
N LYS A 925 16.53 -14.42 -30.12
CA LYS A 925 17.64 -13.74 -29.43
C LYS A 925 17.15 -12.58 -28.57
N PRO A 926 17.89 -12.20 -27.51
CA PRO A 926 17.61 -10.98 -26.75
C PRO A 926 17.46 -9.76 -27.66
N ILE A 927 16.52 -8.89 -27.33
CA ILE A 927 16.30 -7.61 -28.00
C ILE A 927 16.94 -6.46 -27.20
N ASN A 928 16.96 -5.26 -27.77
CA ASN A 928 17.55 -4.06 -27.15
C ASN A 928 16.73 -2.79 -27.48
N TYR A 929 17.17 -1.63 -26.99
CA TYR A 929 16.53 -0.33 -27.22
C TYR A 929 16.31 -0.02 -28.71
N GLU A 930 17.33 -0.24 -29.55
CA GLU A 930 17.25 0.03 -30.99
C GLU A 930 16.20 -0.84 -31.69
N PHE A 931 16.05 -2.10 -31.27
CA PHE A 931 15.00 -2.99 -31.79
C PHE A 931 13.61 -2.44 -31.47
N LEU A 932 13.37 -1.99 -30.24
CA LEU A 932 12.09 -1.40 -29.83
C LEU A 932 11.78 -0.13 -30.63
N LYS A 933 12.75 0.77 -30.80
CA LYS A 933 12.60 1.98 -31.61
C LYS A 933 12.27 1.68 -33.07
N LYS A 934 12.92 0.69 -33.67
CA LYS A 934 12.62 0.26 -35.04
C LYS A 934 11.20 -0.32 -35.14
N ALA A 935 10.82 -1.19 -34.20
CA ALA A 935 9.50 -1.81 -34.14
C ALA A 935 8.37 -0.78 -34.00
N GLU A 936 8.57 0.26 -33.17
CA GLU A 936 7.66 1.41 -33.05
C GLU A 936 7.55 2.16 -34.39
N LYS A 937 8.68 2.53 -34.99
CA LYS A 937 8.73 3.28 -36.25
C LYS A 937 8.00 2.57 -37.39
N ILE A 938 8.10 1.25 -37.49
CA ILE A 938 7.42 0.46 -38.53
C ILE A 938 5.97 0.12 -38.17
N ARG A 939 5.52 0.42 -36.94
CA ARG A 939 4.22 0.02 -36.38
C ARG A 939 4.02 -1.49 -36.41
N ALA A 940 4.93 -2.22 -35.78
CA ALA A 940 4.72 -3.64 -35.49
C ALA A 940 3.46 -3.82 -34.63
N ALA A 941 2.74 -4.94 -34.78
CA ALA A 941 1.61 -5.25 -33.91
C ALA A 941 2.08 -5.80 -32.55
N GLY A 942 3.20 -6.51 -32.52
CA GLY A 942 3.74 -7.06 -31.29
C GLY A 942 5.14 -7.61 -31.45
N ILE A 943 5.75 -7.95 -30.32
CA ILE A 943 7.09 -8.52 -30.22
C ILE A 943 7.03 -9.68 -29.23
N ILE A 944 7.56 -10.83 -29.64
CA ILE A 944 7.82 -11.98 -28.79
C ILE A 944 9.34 -12.19 -28.79
N ALA A 945 9.96 -12.09 -27.62
CA ALA A 945 11.40 -12.23 -27.46
C ALA A 945 11.73 -12.97 -26.16
N PRO A 946 12.94 -13.52 -25.99
CA PRO A 946 13.28 -14.14 -24.72
C PRO A 946 13.51 -13.10 -23.62
N SER A 947 14.28 -12.05 -23.92
CA SER A 947 14.70 -11.08 -22.91
C SER A 947 15.14 -9.73 -23.50
N ILE A 948 15.26 -8.74 -22.62
CA ILE A 948 15.82 -7.40 -22.87
C ILE A 948 16.54 -6.91 -21.61
N ASN A 949 17.59 -6.10 -21.69
CA ASN A 949 18.07 -5.45 -20.45
C ASN A 949 17.00 -4.52 -19.88
N ASN A 950 16.86 -4.49 -18.56
CA ASN A 950 15.94 -3.57 -17.90
C ASN A 950 16.26 -2.10 -18.27
N LYS A 951 17.55 -1.74 -18.37
CA LYS A 951 17.96 -0.39 -18.78
C LYS A 951 17.42 -0.02 -20.18
N ASP A 952 17.54 -0.92 -21.15
CA ASP A 952 17.03 -0.69 -22.52
C ASP A 952 15.51 -0.44 -22.53
N TRP A 953 14.77 -1.15 -21.67
CA TRP A 953 13.34 -0.91 -21.49
C TRP A 953 13.06 0.46 -20.84
N VAL A 954 13.77 0.79 -19.75
CA VAL A 954 13.63 2.08 -19.06
C VAL A 954 13.98 3.25 -19.98
N ASP A 955 15.04 3.13 -20.79
CA ASP A 955 15.43 4.14 -21.77
C ASP A 955 14.36 4.31 -22.87
N PHE A 956 13.66 3.22 -23.25
CA PHE A 956 12.60 3.26 -24.26
C PHE A 956 11.31 3.88 -23.73
N TYR A 957 10.84 3.43 -22.56
CA TYR A 957 9.55 3.81 -22.00
C TYR A 957 9.62 5.06 -21.09
N ASN A 958 10.82 5.41 -20.60
CA ASN A 958 11.10 6.53 -19.71
C ASN A 958 10.45 6.40 -18.30
N GLU A 959 10.31 5.18 -17.80
CA GLU A 959 9.83 4.88 -16.45
C GLU A 959 10.45 3.58 -15.91
N GLU A 960 10.74 3.55 -14.61
CA GLU A 960 11.22 2.36 -13.90
C GLU A 960 10.08 1.33 -13.72
N ILE A 961 10.46 0.06 -13.66
CA ILE A 961 9.47 -1.00 -13.39
C ILE A 961 9.24 -1.08 -11.87
N GLY A 962 8.02 -0.76 -11.43
CA GLY A 962 7.59 -0.94 -10.04
C GLY A 962 7.21 -2.40 -9.73
N VAL A 963 6.07 -2.63 -9.07
CA VAL A 963 5.55 -3.97 -8.68
C VAL A 963 5.06 -4.88 -9.83
N ALA A 964 5.54 -4.68 -11.06
CA ALA A 964 5.13 -5.39 -12.28
C ALA A 964 3.61 -5.53 -12.45
N LEU A 965 2.91 -4.38 -12.43
CA LEU A 965 1.54 -4.23 -12.91
C LEU A 965 1.59 -3.57 -14.30
N THR A 966 1.71 -4.38 -15.35
CA THR A 966 1.97 -3.93 -16.72
C THR A 966 0.80 -4.27 -17.65
N GLY A 967 0.87 -3.79 -18.90
CA GLY A 967 -0.09 -4.04 -19.97
C GLY A 967 -0.99 -2.85 -20.32
N GLU A 968 -0.75 -1.69 -19.70
CA GLU A 968 -1.46 -0.44 -19.97
C GLU A 968 -0.48 0.66 -20.43
N GLU A 969 0.78 0.30 -20.69
CA GLU A 969 1.79 1.21 -21.24
C GLU A 969 1.31 1.77 -22.58
N ASN A 970 1.50 3.08 -22.77
CA ASN A 970 1.10 3.76 -24.00
C ASN A 970 2.13 3.54 -25.11
N ILE A 971 2.19 2.31 -25.62
CA ILE A 971 3.08 1.88 -26.71
C ILE A 971 2.27 1.25 -27.86
N ASP A 972 2.76 1.38 -29.09
CA ASP A 972 2.05 0.98 -30.31
C ASP A 972 2.01 -0.55 -30.56
N PHE A 973 2.72 -1.33 -29.75
CA PHE A 973 2.85 -2.79 -29.90
C PHE A 973 2.74 -3.50 -28.54
N THR A 974 2.35 -4.78 -28.56
CA THR A 974 2.45 -5.63 -27.37
C THR A 974 3.83 -6.28 -27.30
N LEU A 975 4.55 -6.15 -26.19
CA LEU A 975 5.81 -6.87 -25.95
C LEU A 975 5.56 -8.03 -24.99
N ILE A 976 6.06 -9.23 -25.31
CA ILE A 976 6.05 -10.40 -24.42
C ILE A 976 7.46 -10.97 -24.34
N LEU A 977 7.97 -11.08 -23.12
CA LEU A 977 9.26 -11.68 -22.79
C LEU A 977 9.07 -13.06 -22.17
N THR A 978 9.70 -14.11 -22.72
CA THR A 978 9.57 -15.48 -22.20
C THR A 978 10.49 -15.78 -21.02
N GLU A 979 11.62 -15.08 -20.90
CA GLU A 979 12.64 -15.34 -19.87
C GLU A 979 12.80 -14.19 -18.85
N GLY A 980 12.54 -12.93 -19.25
CA GLY A 980 12.62 -11.77 -18.36
C GLY A 980 13.69 -10.76 -18.78
N PHE A 981 14.52 -10.29 -17.84
CA PHE A 981 15.48 -9.22 -18.09
C PHE A 981 16.93 -9.71 -18.25
N GLY A 982 17.70 -9.03 -19.08
CA GLY A 982 19.10 -9.34 -19.39
C GLY A 982 19.31 -9.91 -20.79
N LYS A 983 20.40 -10.66 -20.97
CA LYS A 983 20.77 -11.31 -22.23
C LYS A 983 20.57 -12.82 -22.12
N LEU A 984 19.31 -13.23 -22.04
CA LEU A 984 18.89 -14.63 -21.86
C LEU A 984 18.40 -15.22 -23.17
N ASN A 985 18.85 -16.42 -23.48
CA ASN A 985 18.34 -17.19 -24.62
C ASN A 985 16.97 -17.79 -24.30
N MET A 986 16.15 -18.00 -25.32
CA MET A 986 14.85 -18.64 -25.18
C MET A 986 15.00 -20.07 -24.67
N ASN A 987 14.09 -20.51 -23.80
CA ASN A 987 14.01 -21.91 -23.41
C ASN A 987 13.69 -22.79 -24.63
N ASP A 988 14.40 -23.91 -24.81
CA ASP A 988 14.26 -24.84 -25.94
C ASP A 988 12.80 -25.27 -26.21
N GLU A 989 12.01 -25.47 -25.15
CA GLU A 989 10.60 -25.86 -25.31
C GLU A 989 9.74 -24.66 -25.78
N TYR A 990 9.98 -23.43 -25.31
CA TYR A 990 9.34 -22.26 -25.92
C TYR A 990 9.76 -22.09 -27.37
N GLU A 991 11.06 -22.24 -27.68
CA GLU A 991 11.60 -22.11 -29.03
C GLU A 991 10.90 -23.07 -29.99
N LYS A 992 10.81 -24.35 -29.65
CA LYS A 992 10.12 -25.37 -30.46
C LYS A 992 8.68 -24.98 -30.80
N TYR A 993 7.88 -24.59 -29.80
CA TYR A 993 6.48 -24.22 -30.04
C TYR A 993 6.34 -22.89 -30.79
N LEU A 994 7.24 -21.93 -30.55
CA LEU A 994 7.21 -20.62 -31.20
C LEU A 994 7.66 -20.69 -32.67
N GLU A 995 8.58 -21.60 -33.01
CA GLU A 995 8.91 -21.91 -34.41
C GLU A 995 7.70 -22.45 -35.17
N GLU A 996 6.91 -23.34 -34.56
CA GLU A 996 5.72 -23.94 -35.20
C GLU A 996 4.59 -22.95 -35.49
N ILE A 997 4.64 -21.74 -34.92
CA ILE A 997 3.62 -20.69 -35.14
C ILE A 997 4.09 -19.59 -36.08
N ASP A 998 5.29 -19.69 -36.64
CA ASP A 998 5.73 -18.77 -37.69
C ASP A 998 4.71 -18.75 -38.85
N GLY A 999 4.36 -17.54 -39.29
CA GLY A 999 3.32 -17.33 -40.30
C GLY A 999 1.88 -17.54 -39.82
N LYS A 1000 1.62 -18.03 -38.61
CA LYS A 1000 0.26 -18.12 -38.04
C LYS A 1000 -0.20 -16.78 -37.48
N TYR A 1001 -1.52 -16.64 -37.31
CA TYR A 1001 -2.11 -15.46 -36.70
C TYR A 1001 -2.25 -15.68 -35.19
N VAL A 1002 -1.84 -14.71 -34.39
CA VAL A 1002 -1.88 -14.78 -32.93
C VAL A 1002 -2.51 -13.55 -32.32
N SER A 1003 -2.99 -13.71 -31.09
CA SER A 1003 -3.46 -12.63 -30.25
C SER A 1003 -2.55 -12.52 -29.03
N LEU A 1004 -2.14 -11.31 -28.67
CA LEU A 1004 -1.16 -11.03 -27.63
C LEU A 1004 -1.80 -10.18 -26.54
N SER A 1005 -1.57 -10.55 -25.29
CA SER A 1005 -1.88 -9.72 -24.12
C SER A 1005 -0.58 -9.48 -23.35
N GLY A 1006 -0.11 -8.23 -23.29
CA GLY A 1006 1.08 -7.84 -22.53
C GLY A 1006 0.85 -7.80 -21.02
N ARG A 1007 -0.40 -7.93 -20.59
CA ARG A 1007 -0.79 -7.74 -19.19
C ARG A 1007 -0.09 -8.68 -18.22
N THR A 1008 0.64 -8.10 -17.27
CA THR A 1008 1.34 -8.83 -16.20
C THR A 1008 0.92 -8.32 -14.84
N GLN A 1009 0.69 -9.25 -13.91
CA GLN A 1009 0.45 -8.98 -12.50
C GLN A 1009 1.03 -10.14 -11.70
N ILE A 1010 2.07 -9.87 -10.92
CA ILE A 1010 2.81 -10.91 -10.19
C ILE A 1010 2.28 -11.14 -8.76
N ARG A 1011 1.35 -10.31 -8.28
CA ARG A 1011 0.80 -10.34 -6.92
C ARG A 1011 -0.72 -10.16 -6.93
N ALA A 1012 -1.42 -10.95 -6.09
CA ALA A 1012 -2.88 -10.95 -5.90
C ALA A 1012 -3.70 -11.08 -7.19
N GLY A 1013 -4.20 -12.27 -7.53
CA GLY A 1013 -4.86 -12.48 -8.83
C GLY A 1013 -3.86 -12.52 -9.98
N VAL A 1014 -2.81 -13.35 -9.84
CA VAL A 1014 -1.68 -13.43 -10.76
C VAL A 1014 -2.13 -13.55 -12.21
N LYS A 1015 -1.69 -12.59 -13.05
CA LYS A 1015 -1.86 -12.60 -14.50
C LYS A 1015 -0.48 -12.65 -15.15
N ARG A 1016 -0.33 -13.50 -16.15
CA ARG A 1016 0.88 -13.58 -16.97
C ARG A 1016 0.52 -13.14 -18.38
N PRO A 1017 1.46 -12.50 -19.11
CA PRO A 1017 1.24 -12.15 -20.49
C PRO A 1017 0.99 -13.43 -21.30
N MET A 1018 0.22 -13.32 -22.36
CA MET A 1018 -0.33 -14.49 -23.05
C MET A 1018 -0.31 -14.31 -24.56
N ILE A 1019 0.06 -15.37 -25.24
CA ILE A 1019 -0.02 -15.55 -26.69
C ILE A 1019 -1.11 -16.60 -26.94
N VAL A 1020 -2.13 -16.26 -27.72
CA VAL A 1020 -3.20 -17.17 -28.11
C VAL A 1020 -3.07 -17.47 -29.60
N VAL A 1021 -2.92 -18.75 -29.91
CA VAL A 1021 -2.85 -19.28 -31.28
C VAL A 1021 -4.17 -19.98 -31.55
N SER A 1022 -5.01 -19.42 -32.44
CA SER A 1022 -6.42 -19.80 -32.65
C SER A 1022 -6.81 -20.00 -34.10
#